data_AF-B4WN14-F1
#
_entry.id   AF-B4WN14-F1
#
_cell.length_a   1.000
_cell.length_b   1.000
_cell.length_c   1.000
_cell.angle_alpha   90.00
_cell.angle_beta   90.00
_cell.angle_gamma   90.00
#
_symmetry.space_group_name_H-M   'P 1'
#
loop_
_entity.id
_entity.type
_entity.pdbx_description
1 polymer ?
#
loop_
_entity_poly.entity_id
_entity_poly.type
_entity_poly.pdbx_seq_one_letter_code
_entity_poly.pdbx_strand_id
1 'polypeptide(L)'
;MLRLQSQIKEGSLTLNKSMLGDYGIMADLVSSILDVLTPIRNPKIEFVQGSPGIVGIPGMEVSEDPSTNDNLATPEDHALKISGDVTLFGSEAAKLEYADFFHYKGRPHCVFKYILSKELGIGTFLPGVPLLQGLKLSGPTLIAATASTLYDPSLDSGINEGFNFFGNLKIAESDDPGIRFIGDLLKVRELALHAAVDTAGATPEYLLEGAIQRDITLVDGANFKLRFTRSDVGISVKGKPPEPAISMSNDLVVTLKEKGEDTHLVFTGGVKVELESITGSFTMNGTGRSPQGDLSGSIQNTGEWKDPFGIPGITIRQFALQVGFTYLFPFVDNVGIHANMKIGDVDGQISILVDTNDPDQFVLAGATEQITMIQIMTAMTPATFIAYQALPGNLRRAMNKALDVALEDVKLSIVPSATSIGGVHFRDEGVTIAGKLAVFGWQASMYLNVDTFDGITAAADMDPLNIANVLKITGAQGEAAPKMRLRISPTETPDLYISSKIEFLGLSQELFVDVGEDGMLFILNRRLGKLLSTNLRFSYGDGDFEALGSIDFNLNLSLNTLLGEITLIDVGFNASATFRSGESAGFYASIEGDFRLYGKTVTFPTLTLEAAPKDFDAVYNHVVDQIKGNALDLLGGVFETLEEWANAVKDGLVDFGGEVAVVAHDVYKASKEAAAKAYRTLGKGATAAANGLAAAYDLSAEGVAQVLEGANYAAEEVAEAMENAFNLTVEAAAEVLEAAGYAAEEVGDALKSAYDASARVAAEALNHAGYAAEEVGDALKSAYNASADVAADALKYAGYGVGEVGDFLQDTYGLAGDGLKTVLRGAGYAAKEVEKFLKDVGQFFEDNLNPTKW
;
A
#
# COMPACT_ATOMS: atom_id res chain seq x y z
N MET A 1 -74.63 -28.50 8.36
CA MET A 1 -75.91 -28.42 7.61
C MET A 1 -77.15 -28.62 8.48
N LEU A 2 -77.37 -29.80 9.11
CA LEU A 2 -78.57 -30.04 9.94
C LEU A 2 -78.78 -28.98 11.04
N ARG A 3 -77.68 -28.54 11.67
CA ARG A 3 -77.66 -27.43 12.63
C ARG A 3 -78.07 -26.08 12.04
N LEU A 4 -77.82 -25.82 10.74
CA LEU A 4 -78.21 -24.57 10.07
C LEU A 4 -79.67 -24.63 9.62
N GLN A 5 -80.11 -25.77 9.08
CA GLN A 5 -81.52 -25.98 8.71
C GLN A 5 -82.45 -25.87 9.93
N SER A 6 -82.04 -26.38 11.10
CA SER A 6 -82.83 -26.25 12.34
C SER A 6 -82.94 -24.83 12.90
N GLN A 7 -82.14 -23.89 12.37
CA GLN A 7 -82.10 -22.49 12.82
C GLN A 7 -82.84 -21.54 11.87
N ILE A 8 -83.39 -22.05 10.76
CA ILE A 8 -84.28 -21.25 9.90
C ILE A 8 -85.57 -20.99 10.70
N LYS A 9 -85.81 -19.73 11.05
CA LYS A 9 -87.01 -19.28 11.75
C LYS A 9 -87.77 -18.31 10.86
N GLU A 10 -89.07 -18.55 10.69
CA GLU A 10 -89.95 -17.70 9.85
C GLU A 10 -89.41 -17.49 8.41
N GLY A 11 -88.80 -18.52 7.83
CA GLY A 11 -88.25 -18.46 6.47
C GLY A 11 -86.93 -17.67 6.35
N SER A 12 -86.26 -17.40 7.47
CA SER A 12 -85.04 -16.60 7.54
C SER A 12 -83.93 -17.29 8.33
N LEU A 13 -82.68 -17.14 7.88
CA LEU A 13 -81.47 -17.66 8.53
C LEU A 13 -80.53 -16.51 8.89
N THR A 14 -80.25 -16.33 10.18
CA THR A 14 -79.21 -15.42 10.66
C THR A 14 -77.96 -16.22 11.00
N LEU A 15 -76.86 -15.97 10.29
CA LEU A 15 -75.55 -16.53 10.63
C LEU A 15 -74.97 -15.76 11.82
N ASN A 16 -74.26 -16.41 12.73
CA ASN A 16 -73.55 -15.74 13.83
C ASN A 16 -72.29 -16.51 14.23
N LYS A 17 -71.41 -15.88 15.02
CA LYS A 17 -70.11 -16.46 15.40
C LYS A 17 -70.24 -17.83 16.07
N SER A 18 -71.26 -18.05 16.91
CA SER A 18 -71.50 -19.33 17.58
C SER A 18 -72.08 -20.41 16.66
N MET A 19 -72.68 -20.03 15.53
CA MET A 19 -73.18 -20.94 14.49
C MET A 19 -72.10 -21.32 13.47
N LEU A 20 -71.16 -20.41 13.19
CA LEU A 20 -70.08 -20.61 12.21
C LEU A 20 -68.88 -21.41 12.75
N GLY A 21 -68.73 -21.53 14.08
CA GLY A 21 -67.65 -22.35 14.67
C GLY A 21 -66.26 -21.83 14.29
N ASP A 22 -65.40 -22.72 13.78
CA ASP A 22 -64.03 -22.37 13.35
C ASP A 22 -64.00 -21.38 12.16
N TYR A 23 -65.11 -21.24 11.43
CA TYR A 23 -65.31 -20.22 10.39
C TYR A 23 -65.75 -18.84 10.93
N GLY A 24 -65.71 -18.65 12.25
CA GLY A 24 -66.01 -17.38 12.92
C GLY A 24 -65.10 -16.21 12.51
N ILE A 25 -64.02 -16.48 11.77
CA ILE A 25 -63.10 -15.50 11.19
C ILE A 25 -63.84 -14.50 10.28
N MET A 26 -64.88 -14.92 9.54
CA MET A 26 -65.72 -13.98 8.79
C MET A 26 -66.48 -13.02 9.69
N ALA A 27 -66.90 -13.44 10.88
CA ALA A 27 -67.56 -12.53 11.81
C ALA A 27 -66.59 -11.46 12.30
N ASP A 28 -65.31 -11.80 12.47
CA ASP A 28 -64.27 -10.83 12.85
C ASP A 28 -63.94 -9.89 11.67
N LEU A 29 -63.83 -10.41 10.45
CA LEU A 29 -63.63 -9.62 9.22
C LEU A 29 -64.80 -8.66 8.91
N VAL A 30 -66.04 -9.11 9.14
CA VAL A 30 -67.24 -8.32 8.86
C VAL A 30 -67.51 -7.33 9.99
N SER A 31 -67.31 -7.71 11.27
CA SER A 31 -67.56 -6.83 12.42
C SER A 31 -66.71 -5.56 12.48
N SER A 32 -65.54 -5.57 11.83
CA SER A 32 -64.62 -4.42 11.81
C SER A 32 -65.04 -3.31 10.86
N ILE A 33 -65.91 -3.60 9.87
CA ILE A 33 -66.33 -2.61 8.87
C ILE A 33 -67.86 -2.43 8.90
N LEU A 34 -68.66 -3.45 9.27
CA LEU A 34 -70.12 -3.44 9.07
C LEU A 34 -70.88 -4.39 10.03
N ASP A 35 -71.98 -3.94 10.63
CA ASP A 35 -72.97 -4.76 11.38
C ASP A 35 -73.82 -5.63 10.42
N VAL A 36 -73.17 -6.55 9.69
CA VAL A 36 -73.76 -7.30 8.57
C VAL A 36 -73.74 -8.80 8.84
N LEU A 37 -74.65 -9.22 9.71
CA LEU A 37 -75.23 -10.56 9.63
C LEU A 37 -76.73 -10.38 9.44
N THR A 38 -77.08 -9.72 8.33
CA THR A 38 -78.48 -9.52 7.98
C THR A 38 -79.15 -10.86 7.70
N PRO A 39 -80.41 -11.05 8.12
CA PRO A 39 -81.07 -12.34 7.96
C PRO A 39 -81.22 -12.72 6.48
N ILE A 40 -80.74 -13.90 6.10
CA ILE A 40 -80.90 -14.48 4.76
C ILE A 40 -82.33 -15.00 4.65
N ARG A 41 -83.18 -14.31 3.90
CA ARG A 41 -84.56 -14.71 3.63
C ARG A 41 -84.61 -15.73 2.51
N ASN A 42 -85.53 -16.68 2.61
CA ASN A 42 -85.65 -17.81 1.69
C ASN A 42 -84.31 -18.57 1.48
N PRO A 43 -83.59 -18.93 2.56
CA PRO A 43 -82.25 -19.48 2.43
C PRO A 43 -82.29 -20.88 1.80
N LYS A 44 -81.55 -21.07 0.71
CA LYS A 44 -81.26 -22.38 0.12
C LYS A 44 -79.90 -22.84 0.62
N ILE A 45 -79.87 -23.97 1.33
CA ILE A 45 -78.64 -24.57 1.88
C ILE A 45 -78.38 -25.86 1.12
N GLU A 46 -77.27 -25.93 0.39
CA GLU A 46 -76.89 -27.06 -0.43
C GLU A 46 -75.52 -27.61 0.00
N PHE A 47 -75.35 -28.92 -0.13
CA PHE A 47 -74.03 -29.53 -0.10
C PHE A 47 -73.55 -29.69 -1.53
N VAL A 48 -72.38 -29.15 -1.83
CA VAL A 48 -71.76 -29.35 -3.13
C VAL A 48 -70.63 -30.35 -2.93
N GLN A 49 -70.82 -31.57 -3.42
CA GLN A 49 -69.77 -32.60 -3.44
C GLN A 49 -69.16 -32.60 -4.85
N GLY A 50 -67.90 -32.19 -4.97
CA GLY A 50 -67.19 -32.05 -6.25
C GLY A 50 -66.83 -30.60 -6.61
N SER A 51 -65.75 -30.48 -7.38
CA SER A 51 -64.90 -29.31 -7.67
C SER A 51 -65.55 -27.92 -7.52
N PRO A 52 -65.15 -27.13 -6.50
CA PRO A 52 -65.14 -25.68 -6.63
C PRO A 52 -64.34 -25.32 -7.89
N GLY A 53 -64.77 -24.28 -8.61
CA GLY A 53 -64.19 -23.87 -9.89
C GLY A 53 -62.66 -23.87 -9.89
N ILE A 54 -62.08 -24.33 -11.00
CA ILE A 54 -60.65 -24.39 -11.27
C ILE A 54 -60.00 -23.05 -10.83
N VAL A 55 -59.10 -23.13 -9.85
CA VAL A 55 -58.29 -21.99 -9.39
C VAL A 55 -57.00 -22.00 -10.18
N GLY A 56 -56.93 -21.16 -11.22
CA GLY A 56 -55.68 -20.85 -11.93
C GLY A 56 -55.01 -19.61 -11.33
N ILE A 57 -53.68 -19.56 -11.39
CA ILE A 57 -52.93 -18.32 -11.18
C ILE A 57 -53.25 -17.38 -12.35
N PRO A 58 -53.49 -16.07 -12.13
CA PRO A 58 -53.73 -15.12 -13.22
C PRO A 58 -52.60 -15.16 -14.26
N GLY A 59 -52.95 -15.46 -15.53
CA GLY A 59 -52.04 -15.32 -16.67
C GLY A 59 -51.24 -16.55 -17.13
N MET A 60 -51.51 -17.77 -16.64
CA MET A 60 -50.94 -19.01 -17.22
C MET A 60 -52.01 -19.95 -17.77
N GLU A 61 -51.78 -20.50 -18.96
CA GLU A 61 -52.56 -21.60 -19.53
C GLU A 61 -52.46 -22.84 -18.62
N VAL A 62 -53.59 -23.46 -18.30
CA VAL A 62 -53.61 -24.72 -17.56
C VAL A 62 -53.00 -25.81 -18.45
N SER A 63 -51.80 -26.27 -18.12
CA SER A 63 -51.14 -27.40 -18.77
C SER A 63 -51.99 -28.67 -18.66
N GLU A 64 -52.08 -29.45 -19.74
CA GLU A 64 -52.77 -30.76 -19.75
C GLU A 64 -52.03 -31.85 -18.93
N ASP A 65 -50.80 -31.60 -18.46
CA ASP A 65 -50.01 -32.53 -17.64
C ASP A 65 -50.20 -32.26 -16.11
N PRO A 66 -50.85 -33.18 -15.36
CA PRO A 66 -51.11 -33.00 -13.93
C PRO A 66 -49.86 -33.05 -13.04
N SER A 67 -48.72 -33.52 -13.56
CA SER A 67 -47.52 -33.79 -12.75
C SER A 67 -46.59 -32.59 -12.53
N THR A 68 -46.84 -31.46 -13.22
CA THR A 68 -46.05 -30.22 -13.11
C THR A 68 -46.75 -29.13 -12.28
N ASN A 69 -47.83 -29.49 -11.58
CA ASN A 69 -48.78 -28.58 -10.94
C ASN A 69 -48.64 -28.53 -9.41
N ASP A 70 -47.42 -28.42 -8.90
CA ASP A 70 -47.13 -28.46 -7.45
C ASP A 70 -47.67 -27.27 -6.63
N ASN A 71 -48.28 -26.27 -7.26
CA ASN A 71 -48.89 -25.09 -6.60
C ASN A 71 -50.39 -24.90 -6.90
N LEU A 72 -51.08 -25.91 -7.42
CA LEU A 72 -52.53 -25.85 -7.59
C LEU A 72 -53.25 -26.09 -6.25
N ALA A 73 -53.99 -25.08 -5.79
CA ALA A 73 -54.85 -25.19 -4.61
C ALA A 73 -56.17 -25.88 -4.96
N THR A 74 -56.25 -27.20 -4.81
CA THR A 74 -57.53 -27.90 -4.72
C THR A 74 -58.01 -27.89 -3.26
N PRO A 75 -59.16 -27.28 -2.94
CA PRO A 75 -59.77 -27.38 -1.61
C PRO A 75 -60.04 -28.86 -1.29
N GLU A 76 -59.54 -29.34 -0.15
CA GLU A 76 -59.89 -30.66 0.36
C GLU A 76 -61.36 -30.63 0.82
N ASP A 77 -62.12 -31.65 0.44
CA ASP A 77 -63.55 -31.82 0.58
C ASP A 77 -64.24 -31.02 1.70
N HIS A 78 -65.23 -30.21 1.29
CA HIS A 78 -66.52 -29.87 1.93
C HIS A 78 -66.91 -28.41 1.65
N ALA A 79 -67.69 -28.15 0.59
CA ALA A 79 -68.30 -26.83 0.34
C ALA A 79 -69.79 -26.86 0.73
N LEU A 80 -70.10 -26.23 1.86
CA LEU A 80 -71.48 -25.88 2.21
C LEU A 80 -71.82 -24.58 1.46
N LYS A 81 -72.85 -24.59 0.61
CA LYS A 81 -73.31 -23.42 -0.13
C LYS A 81 -74.61 -22.87 0.45
N ILE A 82 -74.64 -21.59 0.80
CA ILE A 82 -75.86 -20.89 1.24
C ILE A 82 -76.20 -19.78 0.25
N SER A 83 -77.44 -19.71 -0.22
CA SER A 83 -77.92 -18.62 -1.08
C SER A 83 -79.30 -18.13 -0.62
N GLY A 84 -79.70 -16.92 -1.00
CA GLY A 84 -80.99 -16.37 -0.63
C GLY A 84 -81.07 -14.86 -0.78
N ASP A 85 -82.19 -14.29 -0.41
CA ASP A 85 -82.40 -12.83 -0.45
C ASP A 85 -81.82 -12.21 0.82
N VAL A 86 -81.04 -11.16 0.67
CA VAL A 86 -80.42 -10.45 1.81
C VAL A 86 -80.71 -8.97 1.72
N THR A 87 -80.84 -8.33 2.88
CA THR A 87 -80.77 -6.88 2.94
C THR A 87 -79.34 -6.50 3.22
N LEU A 88 -78.71 -5.76 2.33
CA LEU A 88 -77.34 -5.29 2.52
C LEU A 88 -77.33 -3.77 2.35
N PHE A 89 -76.72 -3.06 3.30
CA PHE A 89 -76.50 -1.61 3.22
C PHE A 89 -77.78 -0.80 2.96
N GLY A 90 -78.91 -1.20 3.56
CA GLY A 90 -80.20 -0.54 3.35
C GLY A 90 -80.86 -0.81 1.99
N SER A 91 -80.30 -1.70 1.16
CA SER A 91 -80.91 -2.17 -0.08
C SER A 91 -81.82 -3.37 0.18
N GLU A 92 -83.11 -3.24 -0.11
CA GLU A 92 -84.10 -4.33 0.03
C GLU A 92 -84.02 -5.42 -1.06
N ALA A 93 -83.11 -5.29 -2.04
CA ALA A 93 -83.09 -6.13 -3.24
C ALA A 93 -81.70 -6.72 -3.56
N ALA A 94 -80.88 -6.99 -2.53
CA ALA A 94 -79.63 -7.73 -2.70
C ALA A 94 -79.84 -9.25 -2.63
N LYS A 95 -79.06 -10.01 -3.40
CA LYS A 95 -79.10 -11.48 -3.40
C LYS A 95 -77.74 -12.02 -2.97
N LEU A 96 -77.71 -12.88 -1.95
CA LEU A 96 -76.56 -13.73 -1.68
C LEU A 96 -76.59 -14.84 -2.73
N GLU A 97 -75.71 -14.74 -3.72
CA GLU A 97 -75.57 -15.74 -4.77
C GLU A 97 -75.02 -17.04 -4.18
N TYR A 98 -73.98 -16.91 -3.35
CA TYR A 98 -73.47 -18.00 -2.54
C TYR A 98 -72.62 -17.52 -1.36
N ALA A 99 -72.69 -18.27 -0.26
CA ALA A 99 -71.68 -18.29 0.79
C ALA A 99 -71.10 -19.70 0.86
N ASP A 100 -69.83 -19.82 0.50
CA ASP A 100 -69.07 -21.07 0.50
C ASP A 100 -68.13 -21.11 1.71
N PHE A 101 -68.04 -22.27 2.35
CA PHE A 101 -67.19 -22.55 3.51
C PHE A 101 -66.32 -23.76 3.17
N PHE A 102 -65.01 -23.66 3.32
CA PHE A 102 -64.06 -24.72 2.94
C PHE A 102 -62.79 -24.69 3.80
N HIS A 103 -62.03 -25.80 3.83
CA HIS A 103 -60.70 -25.83 4.43
C HIS A 103 -59.60 -25.75 3.37
N TYR A 104 -58.54 -25.01 3.66
CA TYR A 104 -57.33 -24.98 2.85
C TYR A 104 -56.10 -25.08 3.75
N LYS A 105 -55.21 -26.03 3.46
CA LYS A 105 -54.02 -26.35 4.28
C LYS A 105 -54.35 -26.50 5.79
N GLY A 106 -55.47 -27.17 6.08
CA GLY A 106 -55.94 -27.40 7.45
C GLY A 106 -56.52 -26.18 8.18
N ARG A 107 -56.76 -25.05 7.50
CA ARG A 107 -57.39 -23.84 8.06
C ARG A 107 -58.77 -23.57 7.46
N PRO A 108 -59.76 -23.12 8.25
CA PRO A 108 -61.10 -22.78 7.76
C PRO A 108 -61.11 -21.43 7.02
N HIS A 109 -61.74 -21.39 5.85
CA HIS A 109 -61.96 -20.19 5.05
C HIS A 109 -63.40 -20.11 4.53
N CYS A 110 -63.84 -18.91 4.18
CA CYS A 110 -65.15 -18.71 3.57
C CYS A 110 -65.21 -17.49 2.66
N VAL A 111 -66.15 -17.56 1.70
CA VAL A 111 -66.35 -16.59 0.63
C VAL A 111 -67.84 -16.32 0.46
N PHE A 112 -68.24 -15.05 0.47
CA PHE A 112 -69.63 -14.62 0.36
C PHE A 112 -69.76 -13.70 -0.85
N LYS A 113 -70.52 -14.13 -1.85
CA LYS A 113 -70.81 -13.35 -3.07
C LYS A 113 -72.23 -12.82 -3.07
N TYR A 114 -72.34 -11.51 -3.25
CA TYR A 114 -73.59 -10.77 -3.27
C TYR A 114 -73.77 -10.05 -4.61
N ILE A 115 -74.94 -10.20 -5.21
CA ILE A 115 -75.36 -9.45 -6.40
C ILE A 115 -76.30 -8.34 -5.95
N LEU A 116 -76.00 -7.09 -6.31
CA LEU A 116 -76.77 -5.93 -5.93
C LEU A 116 -77.58 -5.41 -7.12
N SER A 117 -78.86 -5.09 -6.91
CA SER A 117 -79.79 -4.71 -7.98
C SER A 117 -79.87 -3.20 -8.26
N LYS A 118 -79.12 -2.37 -7.53
CA LYS A 118 -79.10 -0.90 -7.64
C LYS A 118 -77.66 -0.41 -7.76
N GLU A 119 -77.49 0.80 -8.30
CA GLU A 119 -76.20 1.48 -8.27
C GLU A 119 -75.67 1.59 -6.84
N LEU A 120 -74.37 1.36 -6.66
CA LEU A 120 -73.69 1.40 -5.37
C LEU A 120 -72.67 2.55 -5.38
N GLY A 121 -72.81 3.50 -4.45
CA GLY A 121 -71.79 4.54 -4.24
C GLY A 121 -70.64 3.98 -3.40
N ILE A 122 -69.43 3.86 -3.95
CA ILE A 122 -68.29 3.28 -3.20
C ILE A 122 -67.93 4.13 -1.98
N GLY A 123 -68.12 5.45 -2.05
CA GLY A 123 -67.86 6.33 -0.91
C GLY A 123 -68.76 6.12 0.31
N THR A 124 -69.83 5.30 0.21
CA THR A 124 -70.59 4.91 1.41
C THR A 124 -69.78 3.98 2.34
N PHE A 125 -68.80 3.26 1.78
CA PHE A 125 -67.91 2.39 2.56
C PHE A 125 -66.76 3.17 3.19
N LEU A 126 -66.41 4.32 2.61
CA LEU A 126 -65.19 5.08 2.93
C LEU A 126 -65.48 6.59 3.01
N PRO A 127 -66.31 7.02 3.98
CA PRO A 127 -66.77 8.40 4.06
C PRO A 127 -65.63 9.41 4.26
N GLY A 128 -64.47 8.95 4.76
CA GLY A 128 -63.28 9.78 4.97
C GLY A 128 -62.43 10.07 3.74
N VAL A 129 -62.78 9.53 2.55
CA VAL A 129 -62.02 9.74 1.31
C VAL A 129 -62.90 10.46 0.28
N PRO A 130 -62.78 11.79 0.13
CA PRO A 130 -63.66 12.59 -0.74
C PRO A 130 -63.73 12.11 -2.19
N LEU A 131 -62.60 11.65 -2.77
CA LEU A 131 -62.54 11.14 -4.15
C LEU A 131 -63.48 9.95 -4.39
N LEU A 132 -63.68 9.09 -3.39
CA LEU A 132 -64.51 7.88 -3.52
C LEU A 132 -66.01 8.18 -3.38
N GLN A 133 -66.39 9.33 -2.81
CA GLN A 133 -67.79 9.76 -2.68
C GLN A 133 -68.48 10.00 -4.03
N GLY A 134 -67.70 10.36 -5.05
CA GLY A 134 -68.20 10.56 -6.42
C GLY A 134 -68.39 9.28 -7.23
N LEU A 135 -67.84 8.13 -6.77
CA LEU A 135 -67.81 6.90 -7.56
C LEU A 135 -69.09 6.08 -7.38
N LYS A 136 -69.83 5.88 -8.49
CA LYS A 136 -71.03 5.04 -8.54
C LYS A 136 -70.81 3.84 -9.46
N LEU A 137 -70.92 2.64 -8.91
CA LEU A 137 -70.88 1.39 -9.65
C LEU A 137 -72.27 0.98 -10.10
N SER A 138 -72.41 0.61 -11.36
CA SER A 138 -73.61 -0.03 -11.92
C SER A 138 -73.43 -1.54 -12.00
N GLY A 139 -74.53 -2.28 -11.77
CA GLY A 139 -74.54 -3.75 -11.66
C GLY A 139 -73.56 -4.34 -10.64
N PRO A 140 -73.48 -3.83 -9.39
CA PRO A 140 -72.36 -4.17 -8.53
C PRO A 140 -72.45 -5.58 -7.96
N THR A 141 -71.32 -6.29 -7.95
CA THR A 141 -71.13 -7.56 -7.25
C THR A 141 -70.16 -7.33 -6.08
N LEU A 142 -70.48 -7.82 -4.88
CA LEU A 142 -69.61 -7.76 -3.71
C LEU A 142 -69.21 -9.16 -3.29
N ILE A 143 -67.91 -9.42 -3.17
CA ILE A 143 -67.33 -10.69 -2.69
C ILE A 143 -66.51 -10.41 -1.44
N ALA A 144 -66.93 -10.97 -0.31
CA ALA A 144 -66.16 -10.94 0.94
C ALA A 144 -65.46 -12.29 1.14
N ALA A 145 -64.14 -12.29 1.35
CA ALA A 145 -63.33 -13.51 1.42
C ALA A 145 -62.32 -13.47 2.57
N THR A 146 -62.05 -14.61 3.20
CA THR A 146 -61.03 -14.75 4.26
C THR A 146 -59.73 -15.39 3.78
N ALA A 147 -59.44 -15.28 2.48
CA ALA A 147 -58.23 -15.79 1.86
C ALA A 147 -57.91 -14.97 0.61
N SER A 148 -56.64 -14.71 0.39
CA SER A 148 -56.10 -14.26 -0.89
C SER A 148 -55.95 -15.43 -1.85
N THR A 149 -55.78 -15.18 -3.16
CA THR A 149 -55.62 -16.18 -4.26
C THR A 149 -56.87 -16.96 -4.68
N LEU A 150 -58.05 -16.45 -4.37
CA LEU A 150 -59.31 -16.99 -4.89
C LEU A 150 -59.62 -16.41 -6.28
N TYR A 151 -60.50 -17.05 -7.04
CA TYR A 151 -60.89 -16.60 -8.38
C TYR A 151 -62.40 -16.79 -8.60
N ASP A 152 -63.05 -15.81 -9.22
CA ASP A 152 -64.46 -15.91 -9.63
C ASP A 152 -64.55 -16.09 -11.16
N PRO A 153 -64.95 -17.29 -11.63
CA PRO A 153 -65.03 -17.59 -13.06
C PRO A 153 -66.10 -16.79 -13.83
N SER A 154 -67.12 -16.26 -13.14
CA SER A 154 -68.18 -15.47 -13.80
C SER A 154 -67.76 -14.02 -14.03
N LEU A 155 -66.83 -13.53 -13.22
CA LEU A 155 -66.25 -12.18 -13.33
C LEU A 155 -64.90 -12.19 -14.06
N ASP A 156 -64.33 -13.37 -14.31
CA ASP A 156 -62.98 -13.57 -14.83
C ASP A 156 -61.93 -12.77 -14.05
N SER A 157 -62.02 -12.80 -12.72
CA SER A 157 -61.16 -11.99 -11.85
C SER A 157 -60.71 -12.72 -10.59
N GLY A 158 -59.49 -12.40 -10.15
CA GLY A 158 -58.96 -12.79 -8.84
C GLY A 158 -59.71 -12.11 -7.71
N ILE A 159 -59.74 -12.75 -6.55
CA ILE A 159 -60.41 -12.33 -5.32
C ILE A 159 -59.36 -12.27 -4.20
N ASN A 160 -59.22 -11.08 -3.60
CA ASN A 160 -58.32 -10.82 -2.49
C ASN A 160 -58.99 -11.13 -1.14
N GLU A 161 -58.18 -11.30 -0.09
CA GLU A 161 -58.69 -11.32 1.28
C GLU A 161 -59.35 -9.97 1.61
N GLY A 162 -60.48 -9.98 2.32
CA GLY A 162 -61.27 -8.80 2.60
C GLY A 162 -62.48 -8.62 1.67
N PHE A 163 -62.80 -7.37 1.31
CA PHE A 163 -64.00 -7.04 0.52
C PHE A 163 -63.63 -6.66 -0.91
N ASN A 164 -64.22 -7.33 -1.89
CA ASN A 164 -63.99 -7.12 -3.31
C ASN A 164 -65.29 -6.65 -3.96
N PHE A 165 -65.32 -5.47 -4.56
CA PHE A 165 -66.45 -4.91 -5.29
C PHE A 165 -66.15 -4.94 -6.78
N PHE A 166 -67.11 -5.38 -7.57
CA PHE A 166 -67.03 -5.40 -9.03
C PHE A 166 -68.20 -4.62 -9.59
N GLY A 167 -67.99 -3.90 -10.69
CA GLY A 167 -69.07 -3.20 -11.39
C GLY A 167 -68.54 -2.22 -12.40
N ASN A 168 -69.44 -1.60 -13.17
CA ASN A 168 -69.05 -0.61 -14.16
C ASN A 168 -69.12 0.79 -13.56
N LEU A 169 -67.99 1.51 -13.55
CA LEU A 169 -67.93 2.91 -13.22
C LEU A 169 -68.24 3.75 -14.47
N LYS A 170 -69.18 4.67 -14.34
CA LYS A 170 -69.46 5.69 -15.37
C LYS A 170 -68.36 6.75 -15.32
N ILE A 171 -67.54 6.82 -16.37
CA ILE A 171 -66.39 7.74 -16.45
C ILE A 171 -66.77 9.02 -17.20
N ALA A 172 -67.40 8.90 -18.38
CA ALA A 172 -67.69 10.06 -19.23
C ALA A 172 -68.73 11.03 -18.63
N GLU A 173 -69.52 10.55 -17.67
CA GLU A 173 -70.56 11.32 -16.96
C GLU A 173 -70.13 11.71 -15.54
N SER A 174 -68.87 11.48 -15.16
CA SER A 174 -68.38 11.80 -13.82
C SER A 174 -68.34 13.32 -13.58
N ASP A 175 -68.76 13.73 -12.38
CA ASP A 175 -68.65 15.11 -11.90
C ASP A 175 -67.21 15.47 -11.48
N ASP A 176 -66.33 14.46 -11.34
CA ASP A 176 -64.92 14.64 -11.02
C ASP A 176 -64.08 14.99 -12.27
N PRO A 177 -63.34 16.11 -12.27
CA PRO A 177 -62.54 16.54 -13.42
C PRO A 177 -61.44 15.56 -13.84
N GLY A 178 -60.79 14.87 -12.89
CA GLY A 178 -59.71 13.93 -13.17
C GLY A 178 -60.22 12.65 -13.84
N ILE A 179 -61.33 12.12 -13.33
CA ILE A 179 -62.01 10.95 -13.94
C ILE A 179 -62.54 11.31 -15.33
N ARG A 180 -63.14 12.48 -15.51
CA ARG A 180 -63.63 12.93 -16.82
C ARG A 180 -62.49 13.08 -17.83
N PHE A 181 -61.36 13.65 -17.42
CA PHE A 181 -60.15 13.76 -18.24
C PHE A 181 -59.69 12.39 -18.75
N ILE A 182 -59.67 11.37 -17.88
CA ILE A 182 -59.32 9.99 -18.27
C ILE A 182 -60.31 9.43 -19.29
N GLY A 183 -61.62 9.66 -19.09
CA GLY A 183 -62.66 9.27 -20.05
C GLY A 183 -62.49 9.92 -21.42
N ASP A 184 -62.16 11.22 -21.44
CA ASP A 184 -61.92 11.97 -22.66
C ASP A 184 -60.62 11.57 -23.37
N LEU A 185 -59.55 11.30 -22.61
CA LEU A 185 -58.26 10.85 -23.13
C LEU A 185 -58.38 9.45 -23.73
N LEU A 186 -58.98 8.52 -22.99
CA LEU A 186 -59.07 7.11 -23.35
C LEU A 186 -60.28 6.78 -24.24
N LYS A 187 -61.18 7.75 -24.44
CA LYS A 187 -62.45 7.59 -25.19
C LYS A 187 -63.32 6.45 -24.64
N VAL A 188 -63.38 6.34 -23.30
CA VAL A 188 -64.13 5.31 -22.57
C VAL A 188 -65.32 5.94 -21.85
N ARG A 189 -66.51 5.34 -22.00
CA ARG A 189 -67.74 5.80 -21.35
C ARG A 189 -67.95 5.18 -19.97
N GLU A 190 -67.72 3.88 -19.88
CA GLU A 190 -67.80 3.09 -18.65
C GLU A 190 -66.55 2.20 -18.55
N LEU A 191 -66.03 2.03 -17.34
CA LEU A 191 -64.89 1.18 -17.05
C LEU A 191 -65.34 0.06 -16.11
N ALA A 192 -65.08 -1.19 -16.50
CA ALA A 192 -65.23 -2.32 -15.61
C ALA A 192 -64.18 -2.18 -14.50
N LEU A 193 -64.64 -2.13 -13.25
CA LEU A 193 -63.79 -1.95 -12.09
C LEU A 193 -63.82 -3.17 -11.18
N HIS A 194 -62.66 -3.49 -10.63
CA HIS A 194 -62.49 -4.31 -9.43
C HIS A 194 -61.94 -3.40 -8.33
N ALA A 195 -62.72 -3.18 -7.27
CA ALA A 195 -62.28 -2.53 -6.04
C ALA A 195 -61.97 -3.59 -4.98
N ALA A 196 -60.82 -3.56 -4.31
CA ALA A 196 -60.54 -4.42 -3.16
C ALA A 196 -60.23 -3.61 -1.90
N VAL A 197 -60.67 -4.11 -0.75
CA VAL A 197 -60.28 -3.67 0.60
C VAL A 197 -59.57 -4.83 1.26
N ASP A 198 -58.24 -4.79 1.26
CA ASP A 198 -57.44 -5.80 1.96
C ASP A 198 -57.35 -5.45 3.46
N THR A 199 -57.63 -6.43 4.31
CA THR A 199 -57.63 -6.31 5.78
C THR A 199 -56.50 -7.09 6.44
N ALA A 200 -55.63 -7.76 5.68
CA ALA A 200 -54.53 -8.57 6.21
C ALA A 200 -53.35 -7.70 6.74
N GLY A 201 -53.29 -6.42 6.36
CA GLY A 201 -52.25 -5.46 6.78
C GLY A 201 -52.68 -4.48 7.90
N ALA A 202 -51.71 -3.76 8.48
CA ALA A 202 -51.93 -2.78 9.56
C ALA A 202 -52.74 -1.54 9.14
N THR A 203 -52.89 -1.29 7.83
CA THR A 203 -53.72 -0.23 7.23
C THR A 203 -54.45 -0.79 6.01
N PRO A 204 -55.76 -0.56 5.86
CA PRO A 204 -56.50 -1.04 4.69
C PRO A 204 -56.01 -0.33 3.42
N GLU A 205 -55.72 -1.12 2.39
CA GLU A 205 -55.40 -0.64 1.04
C GLU A 205 -56.67 -0.70 0.19
N TYR A 206 -56.97 0.40 -0.50
CA TYR A 206 -58.08 0.48 -1.44
C TYR A 206 -57.53 0.54 -2.85
N LEU A 207 -57.88 -0.43 -3.68
CA LEU A 207 -57.39 -0.51 -5.05
C LEU A 207 -58.57 -0.68 -5.99
N LEU A 208 -58.79 0.24 -6.92
CA LEU A 208 -59.79 0.16 -7.99
C LEU A 208 -59.07 0.05 -9.32
N GLU A 209 -59.19 -1.07 -10.03
CA GLU A 209 -58.51 -1.28 -11.30
C GLU A 209 -59.49 -1.53 -12.44
N GLY A 210 -59.18 -1.00 -13.62
CA GLY A 210 -59.89 -1.30 -14.85
C GLY A 210 -58.96 -1.32 -16.06
N ALA A 211 -59.14 -2.33 -16.91
CA ALA A 211 -58.34 -2.52 -18.11
C ALA A 211 -59.08 -2.01 -19.35
N ILE A 212 -58.38 -1.29 -20.21
CA ILE A 212 -58.88 -0.77 -21.49
C ILE A 212 -58.12 -1.46 -22.60
N GLN A 213 -58.74 -2.45 -23.25
CA GLN A 213 -58.10 -3.27 -24.30
C GLN A 213 -58.05 -2.61 -25.68
N ARG A 214 -58.29 -1.29 -25.77
CA ARG A 214 -58.38 -0.57 -27.05
C ARG A 214 -57.15 0.29 -27.30
N ASP A 215 -56.67 0.29 -28.54
CA ASP A 215 -55.66 1.22 -29.03
C ASP A 215 -56.22 2.63 -29.22
N ILE A 216 -55.48 3.62 -28.71
CA ILE A 216 -55.82 5.04 -28.81
C ILE A 216 -54.70 5.75 -29.56
N THR A 217 -55.03 6.34 -30.71
CA THR A 217 -54.08 7.17 -31.46
C THR A 217 -54.09 8.58 -30.87
N LEU A 218 -52.93 9.00 -30.38
CA LEU A 218 -52.73 10.34 -29.80
C LEU A 218 -52.27 11.34 -30.87
N VAL A 219 -51.36 10.90 -31.75
CA VAL A 219 -50.83 11.70 -32.85
C VAL A 219 -50.80 10.83 -34.10
N ASP A 220 -51.39 11.33 -35.19
CA ASP A 220 -51.41 10.64 -36.49
C ASP A 220 -50.80 11.53 -37.57
N GLY A 221 -49.46 11.53 -37.65
CA GLY A 221 -48.69 12.26 -38.64
C GLY A 221 -48.11 11.34 -39.73
N ALA A 222 -47.65 11.95 -40.83
CA ALA A 222 -47.05 11.22 -41.95
C ALA A 222 -45.68 10.59 -41.63
N ASN A 223 -44.89 11.23 -40.75
CA ASN A 223 -43.53 10.79 -40.37
C ASN A 223 -43.39 10.45 -38.88
N PHE A 224 -44.43 10.73 -38.08
CA PHE A 224 -44.46 10.52 -36.63
C PHE A 224 -45.88 10.13 -36.23
N LYS A 225 -46.05 8.96 -35.63
CA LYS A 225 -47.31 8.52 -35.04
C LYS A 225 -47.09 8.09 -33.61
N LEU A 226 -48.09 8.35 -32.78
CA LEU A 226 -48.07 8.04 -31.36
C LEU A 226 -49.38 7.34 -30.98
N ARG A 227 -49.27 6.14 -30.41
CA ARG A 227 -50.41 5.32 -29.98
C ARG A 227 -50.22 4.84 -28.55
N PHE A 228 -51.26 4.93 -27.74
CA PHE A 228 -51.38 4.09 -26.55
C PHE A 228 -51.97 2.75 -26.94
N THR A 229 -51.37 1.66 -26.46
CA THR A 229 -51.88 0.29 -26.60
C THR A 229 -52.11 -0.27 -25.21
N ARG A 230 -53.30 -0.84 -24.98
CA ARG A 230 -53.80 -1.38 -23.70
C ARG A 230 -53.45 -0.53 -22.47
N SER A 231 -54.39 0.31 -22.03
CA SER A 231 -54.23 1.11 -20.82
C SER A 231 -54.90 0.43 -19.63
N ASP A 232 -54.15 0.16 -18.57
CA ASP A 232 -54.68 -0.26 -17.28
C ASP A 232 -54.76 1.00 -16.39
N VAL A 233 -55.95 1.30 -15.87
CA VAL A 233 -56.19 2.46 -15.00
C VAL A 233 -56.45 1.95 -13.59
N GLY A 234 -55.67 2.44 -12.64
CA GLY A 234 -55.80 2.17 -11.22
C GLY A 234 -56.18 3.43 -10.44
N ILE A 235 -56.98 3.30 -9.40
CA ILE A 235 -57.12 4.28 -8.32
C ILE A 235 -56.74 3.56 -7.04
N SER A 236 -55.63 3.95 -6.44
CA SER A 236 -55.18 3.41 -5.15
C SER A 236 -55.35 4.44 -4.05
N VAL A 237 -55.80 4.06 -2.87
CA VAL A 237 -55.76 4.90 -1.67
C VAL A 237 -55.00 4.14 -0.59
N LYS A 238 -53.88 4.70 -0.14
CA LYS A 238 -52.98 4.08 0.86
C LYS A 238 -52.60 5.09 1.95
N GLY A 239 -52.04 4.61 3.07
CA GLY A 239 -51.44 5.46 4.10
C GLY A 239 -52.36 5.93 5.23
N LYS A 240 -51.78 6.69 6.18
CA LYS A 240 -52.48 7.36 7.30
C LYS A 240 -51.88 8.77 7.48
N PRO A 241 -52.52 9.83 6.96
CA PRO A 241 -53.88 9.89 6.40
C PRO A 241 -54.02 9.17 5.03
N PRO A 242 -55.24 8.82 4.60
CA PRO A 242 -55.46 8.17 3.30
C PRO A 242 -55.15 9.12 2.14
N GLU A 243 -54.25 8.72 1.25
CA GLU A 243 -53.83 9.52 0.08
C GLU A 243 -54.25 8.81 -1.21
N PRO A 244 -55.17 9.41 -2.00
CA PRO A 244 -55.57 8.86 -3.29
C PRO A 244 -54.50 9.13 -4.36
N ALA A 245 -54.24 8.11 -5.17
CA ALA A 245 -53.43 8.17 -6.37
C ALA A 245 -54.19 7.51 -7.53
N ILE A 246 -54.20 8.16 -8.69
CA ILE A 246 -54.73 7.59 -9.93
C ILE A 246 -53.54 7.21 -10.80
N SER A 247 -53.38 5.93 -11.12
CA SER A 247 -52.36 5.44 -12.04
C SER A 247 -52.98 5.05 -13.37
N MET A 248 -52.23 5.26 -14.45
CA MET A 248 -52.52 4.72 -15.76
C MET A 248 -51.23 4.08 -16.26
N SER A 249 -51.21 2.76 -16.39
CA SER A 249 -50.10 2.02 -16.99
C SER A 249 -50.45 1.68 -18.43
N ASN A 250 -49.54 1.93 -19.37
CA ASN A 250 -49.78 1.68 -20.78
C ASN A 250 -48.48 1.50 -21.55
N ASP A 251 -48.59 0.83 -22.70
CA ASP A 251 -47.54 0.82 -23.71
C ASP A 251 -47.76 2.01 -24.67
N LEU A 252 -46.72 2.81 -24.88
CA LEU A 252 -46.67 3.93 -25.82
C LEU A 252 -45.87 3.49 -27.05
N VAL A 253 -46.57 3.30 -28.17
CA VAL A 253 -45.97 2.94 -29.45
C VAL A 253 -45.70 4.20 -30.26
N VAL A 254 -44.41 4.50 -30.47
CA VAL A 254 -43.93 5.56 -31.35
C VAL A 254 -43.58 4.94 -32.70
N THR A 255 -44.14 5.47 -33.79
CA THR A 255 -43.75 5.08 -35.15
C THR A 255 -43.09 6.27 -35.84
N LEU A 256 -41.85 6.09 -36.27
CA LEU A 256 -41.05 7.09 -36.97
C LEU A 256 -40.81 6.62 -38.40
N LYS A 257 -40.80 7.56 -39.36
CA LYS A 257 -40.37 7.26 -40.73
C LYS A 257 -38.90 7.64 -40.90
N GLU A 258 -38.01 6.65 -40.82
CA GLU A 258 -36.55 6.84 -40.87
C GLU A 258 -35.97 6.11 -42.08
N LYS A 259 -35.12 6.79 -42.87
CA LYS A 259 -34.50 6.24 -44.09
C LYS A 259 -35.49 5.61 -45.11
N GLY A 260 -36.77 5.98 -45.05
CA GLY A 260 -37.81 5.46 -45.95
C GLY A 260 -38.56 4.24 -45.42
N GLU A 261 -38.20 3.72 -44.24
CA GLU A 261 -38.85 2.60 -43.55
C GLU A 261 -39.52 3.10 -42.26
N ASP A 262 -40.49 2.33 -41.75
CA ASP A 262 -41.15 2.62 -40.49
C ASP A 262 -40.39 1.96 -39.32
N THR A 263 -39.85 2.77 -38.41
CA THR A 263 -39.27 2.33 -37.14
C THR A 263 -40.36 2.35 -36.07
N HIS A 264 -40.61 1.22 -35.40
CA HIS A 264 -41.54 1.13 -34.27
C HIS A 264 -40.76 1.01 -32.95
N LEU A 265 -40.99 1.94 -32.02
CA LEU A 265 -40.40 1.93 -30.69
C LEU A 265 -41.53 1.81 -29.66
N VAL A 266 -41.46 0.78 -28.81
CA VAL A 266 -42.41 0.59 -27.72
C VAL A 266 -41.81 1.08 -26.41
N PHE A 267 -42.52 1.98 -25.73
CA PHE A 267 -42.16 2.46 -24.40
C PHE A 267 -43.21 1.98 -23.40
N THR A 268 -42.79 1.14 -22.45
CA THR A 268 -43.67 0.64 -21.39
C THR A 268 -43.56 1.55 -20.19
N GLY A 269 -44.70 1.95 -19.62
CA GLY A 269 -44.68 2.90 -18.54
C GLY A 269 -46.07 3.26 -18.03
N GLY A 270 -46.17 4.45 -17.45
CA GLY A 270 -47.44 4.96 -16.97
C GLY A 270 -47.36 6.37 -16.43
N VAL A 271 -48.54 6.93 -16.17
CA VAL A 271 -48.74 8.21 -15.51
C VAL A 271 -49.40 7.95 -14.16
N LYS A 272 -48.80 8.47 -13.08
CA LYS A 272 -49.36 8.46 -11.74
C LYS A 272 -49.71 9.87 -11.35
N VAL A 273 -50.95 10.10 -10.95
CA VAL A 273 -51.48 11.38 -10.45
C VAL A 273 -51.73 11.21 -8.97
N GLU A 274 -51.10 12.04 -8.16
CA GLU A 274 -51.29 12.13 -6.72
C GLU A 274 -51.87 13.51 -6.37
N LEU A 275 -52.24 13.73 -5.11
CA LEU A 275 -52.80 15.01 -4.66
C LEU A 275 -51.88 16.21 -4.97
N GLU A 276 -50.57 15.99 -4.93
CA GLU A 276 -49.57 17.05 -5.00
C GLU A 276 -48.69 16.98 -6.26
N SER A 277 -48.75 15.86 -7.01
CA SER A 277 -47.87 15.61 -8.16
C SER A 277 -48.56 14.81 -9.29
N ILE A 278 -47.99 14.89 -10.48
CA ILE A 278 -48.31 14.07 -11.65
C ILE A 278 -46.99 13.57 -12.22
N THR A 279 -46.68 12.28 -12.10
CA THR A 279 -45.43 11.70 -12.61
C THR A 279 -45.71 10.72 -13.75
N GLY A 280 -45.18 11.02 -14.93
CA GLY A 280 -45.12 10.10 -16.07
C GLY A 280 -43.75 9.44 -16.15
N SER A 281 -43.70 8.13 -16.34
CA SER A 281 -42.45 7.41 -16.58
C SER A 281 -42.63 6.38 -17.69
N PHE A 282 -41.69 6.34 -18.64
CA PHE A 282 -41.77 5.49 -19.84
C PHE A 282 -40.39 4.96 -20.18
N THR A 283 -40.27 3.64 -20.35
CA THR A 283 -39.02 2.95 -20.65
C THR A 283 -39.12 2.13 -21.93
N MET A 284 -38.28 2.46 -22.90
CA MET A 284 -38.03 1.72 -24.13
C MET A 284 -37.34 0.39 -23.78
N ASN A 285 -37.95 -0.73 -24.21
CA ASN A 285 -37.52 -2.12 -23.95
C ASN A 285 -37.92 -2.69 -22.57
N GLY A 286 -38.95 -2.16 -21.92
CA GLY A 286 -39.59 -2.81 -20.77
C GLY A 286 -40.20 -4.19 -21.13
N THR A 287 -40.46 -5.02 -20.11
CA THR A 287 -41.18 -6.30 -20.29
C THR A 287 -42.63 -6.04 -20.65
N GLY A 288 -42.92 -5.92 -21.95
CA GLY A 288 -44.23 -5.58 -22.51
C GLY A 288 -44.46 -6.24 -23.88
N ARG A 289 -45.74 -6.37 -24.24
CA ARG A 289 -46.32 -7.22 -25.31
C ARG A 289 -46.00 -6.76 -26.75
N SER A 290 -46.37 -7.55 -27.76
CA SER A 290 -45.96 -7.29 -29.15
C SER A 290 -46.40 -5.96 -29.72
N PRO A 291 -45.70 -5.41 -30.74
CA PRO A 291 -46.19 -4.25 -31.50
C PRO A 291 -47.59 -4.46 -32.09
N GLN A 292 -48.05 -5.71 -32.17
CA GLN A 292 -49.36 -6.16 -32.64
C GLN A 292 -50.37 -6.43 -31.49
N GLY A 293 -49.96 -6.31 -30.22
CA GLY A 293 -50.83 -6.40 -29.03
C GLY A 293 -50.89 -7.77 -28.35
N ASP A 294 -50.12 -8.77 -28.80
CA ASP A 294 -50.20 -10.15 -28.29
C ASP A 294 -49.41 -10.34 -26.98
N LEU A 295 -50.02 -11.05 -26.02
CA LEU A 295 -49.37 -11.58 -24.83
C LEU A 295 -48.35 -12.64 -25.21
N SER A 296 -47.08 -12.29 -25.34
CA SER A 296 -46.03 -13.29 -25.55
C SER A 296 -45.23 -13.62 -24.29
N GLY A 297 -45.33 -12.81 -23.23
CA GLY A 297 -44.44 -12.90 -22.06
C GLY A 297 -42.96 -12.65 -22.38
N SER A 298 -42.63 -12.26 -23.61
CA SER A 298 -41.28 -12.01 -24.10
C SER A 298 -41.06 -10.52 -24.35
N ILE A 299 -39.82 -10.03 -24.20
CA ILE A 299 -39.42 -8.65 -24.53
C ILE A 299 -39.67 -8.40 -26.02
N GLN A 300 -40.40 -7.33 -26.36
CA GLN A 300 -40.91 -7.12 -27.73
C GLN A 300 -40.19 -6.04 -28.54
N ASN A 301 -39.39 -5.18 -27.90
CA ASN A 301 -38.29 -4.52 -28.61
C ASN A 301 -37.14 -5.52 -28.71
N THR A 302 -37.25 -6.46 -29.64
CA THR A 302 -36.19 -7.45 -29.93
C THR A 302 -35.02 -6.85 -30.72
N GLY A 303 -35.11 -5.57 -31.11
CA GLY A 303 -34.09 -4.84 -31.84
C GLY A 303 -33.63 -3.57 -31.12
N GLU A 304 -32.32 -3.32 -31.14
CA GLU A 304 -31.73 -2.05 -30.73
C GLU A 304 -32.15 -0.93 -31.72
N TRP A 305 -32.39 0.31 -31.25
CA TRP A 305 -32.66 1.44 -32.15
C TRP A 305 -31.35 1.90 -32.80
N LYS A 306 -31.07 1.38 -34.00
CA LYS A 306 -29.83 1.60 -34.75
C LYS A 306 -29.91 2.83 -35.64
N ASP A 307 -28.84 3.61 -35.64
CA ASP A 307 -28.70 4.86 -36.38
C ASP A 307 -29.92 5.81 -36.23
N PRO A 308 -30.32 6.17 -35.00
CA PRO A 308 -31.46 7.05 -34.77
C PRO A 308 -31.30 8.35 -35.57
N PHE A 309 -32.37 8.77 -36.23
CA PHE A 309 -32.42 9.94 -37.12
C PHE A 309 -31.40 9.90 -38.27
N GLY A 310 -30.89 8.71 -38.60
CA GLY A 310 -29.90 8.51 -39.65
C GLY A 310 -28.46 8.79 -39.24
N ILE A 311 -28.17 9.00 -37.95
CA ILE A 311 -26.80 9.26 -37.46
C ILE A 311 -26.03 7.94 -37.37
N PRO A 312 -25.01 7.70 -38.23
CA PRO A 312 -24.34 6.41 -38.28
C PRO A 312 -23.55 6.09 -37.00
N GLY A 313 -23.69 4.87 -36.50
CA GLY A 313 -22.89 4.37 -35.38
C GLY A 313 -23.43 4.74 -34.00
N ILE A 314 -24.64 5.31 -33.89
CA ILE A 314 -25.35 5.41 -32.61
C ILE A 314 -26.34 4.24 -32.53
N THR A 315 -26.43 3.60 -31.39
CA THR A 315 -27.43 2.56 -31.13
C THR A 315 -27.98 2.72 -29.72
N ILE A 316 -29.29 2.79 -29.57
CA ILE A 316 -29.94 2.91 -28.26
C ILE A 316 -30.59 1.56 -27.92
N ARG A 317 -30.15 0.95 -26.83
CA ARG A 317 -30.64 -0.35 -26.32
C ARG A 317 -31.70 -0.22 -25.24
N GLN A 318 -31.66 0.86 -24.47
CA GLN A 318 -32.66 1.17 -23.47
C GLN A 318 -32.74 2.68 -23.35
N PHE A 319 -33.94 3.20 -23.18
CA PHE A 319 -34.16 4.61 -22.94
C PHE A 319 -35.33 4.79 -21.99
N ALA A 320 -35.11 5.36 -20.82
CA ALA A 320 -36.15 5.73 -19.88
C ALA A 320 -36.28 7.25 -19.84
N LEU A 321 -37.52 7.73 -19.84
CA LEU A 321 -37.89 9.11 -19.61
C LEU A 321 -38.85 9.17 -18.43
N GLN A 322 -38.57 10.05 -17.49
CA GLN A 322 -39.43 10.37 -16.37
C GLN A 322 -39.68 11.88 -16.36
N VAL A 323 -40.93 12.28 -16.22
CA VAL A 323 -41.33 13.68 -16.08
C VAL A 323 -42.41 13.78 -15.01
N GLY A 324 -42.07 14.42 -13.90
CA GLY A 324 -42.97 14.86 -12.85
C GLY A 324 -43.42 16.29 -13.07
N PHE A 325 -44.68 16.56 -12.77
CA PHE A 325 -45.26 17.89 -12.63
C PHE A 325 -45.85 18.01 -11.22
N THR A 326 -45.86 19.22 -10.67
CA THR A 326 -46.53 19.52 -9.40
C THR A 326 -47.49 20.70 -9.57
N TYR A 327 -48.43 20.84 -8.65
CA TYR A 327 -49.36 21.97 -8.61
C TYR A 327 -48.73 23.23 -8.00
N LEU A 328 -47.54 23.12 -7.41
CA LEU A 328 -46.76 24.24 -6.86
C LEU A 328 -45.73 24.75 -7.89
N PHE A 329 -45.34 26.01 -7.80
CA PHE A 329 -44.28 26.53 -8.67
C PHE A 329 -42.89 26.20 -8.09
N PRO A 330 -41.94 25.65 -8.87
CA PRO A 330 -42.01 25.38 -10.32
C PRO A 330 -42.89 24.17 -10.66
N PHE A 331 -43.76 24.32 -11.67
CA PHE A 331 -44.76 23.29 -12.04
C PHE A 331 -44.16 21.98 -12.57
N VAL A 332 -42.88 21.97 -12.92
CA VAL A 332 -42.13 20.76 -13.32
C VAL A 332 -41.41 20.29 -12.07
N ASP A 333 -41.79 19.11 -11.59
CA ASP A 333 -41.31 18.51 -10.35
C ASP A 333 -39.96 17.84 -10.59
N ASN A 334 -39.93 16.80 -11.43
CA ASN A 334 -38.72 16.08 -11.79
C ASN A 334 -38.62 15.79 -13.29
N VAL A 335 -37.39 15.73 -13.82
CA VAL A 335 -37.10 15.30 -15.19
C VAL A 335 -35.91 14.35 -15.16
N GLY A 336 -36.18 13.09 -15.49
CA GLY A 336 -35.21 12.00 -15.54
C GLY A 336 -35.05 11.43 -16.93
N ILE A 337 -33.81 11.22 -17.36
CA ILE A 337 -33.45 10.51 -18.58
C ILE A 337 -32.42 9.46 -18.21
N HIS A 338 -32.62 8.22 -18.64
CA HIS A 338 -31.61 7.17 -18.59
C HIS A 338 -31.51 6.52 -19.97
N ALA A 339 -30.30 6.27 -20.46
CA ALA A 339 -30.10 5.57 -21.72
C ALA A 339 -28.94 4.59 -21.62
N ASN A 340 -29.17 3.35 -22.04
CA ASN A 340 -28.12 2.40 -22.40
C ASN A 340 -27.90 2.50 -23.91
N MET A 341 -26.70 2.88 -24.32
CA MET A 341 -26.38 3.16 -25.71
C MET A 341 -24.99 2.70 -26.11
N LYS A 342 -24.82 2.53 -27.40
CA LYS A 342 -23.55 2.28 -28.06
C LYS A 342 -23.24 3.43 -29.00
N ILE A 343 -22.01 3.93 -28.94
CA ILE A 343 -21.47 4.95 -29.84
C ILE A 343 -20.25 4.33 -30.54
N GLY A 344 -20.47 3.78 -31.74
CA GLY A 344 -19.50 2.97 -32.48
C GLY A 344 -19.31 1.60 -31.90
N ASP A 345 -18.10 1.36 -31.42
CA ASP A 345 -17.78 0.16 -30.65
C ASP A 345 -17.79 0.42 -29.13
N VAL A 346 -18.05 1.65 -28.68
CA VAL A 346 -18.09 2.01 -27.25
C VAL A 346 -19.48 1.77 -26.68
N ASP A 347 -19.58 0.85 -25.73
CA ASP A 347 -20.80 0.55 -24.99
C ASP A 347 -20.86 1.32 -23.67
N GLY A 348 -22.01 1.91 -23.35
CA GLY A 348 -22.15 2.66 -22.11
C GLY A 348 -23.58 3.06 -21.76
N GLN A 349 -23.69 3.81 -20.67
CA GLN A 349 -24.93 4.35 -20.16
C GLN A 349 -24.75 5.80 -19.74
N ILE A 350 -25.83 6.58 -19.84
CA ILE A 350 -25.92 7.95 -19.35
C ILE A 350 -27.25 8.16 -18.66
N SER A 351 -27.24 8.83 -17.52
CA SER A 351 -28.41 9.09 -16.68
C SER A 351 -28.34 10.50 -16.11
N ILE A 352 -29.44 11.23 -16.21
CA ILE A 352 -29.59 12.57 -15.63
C ILE A 352 -30.98 12.64 -15.01
N LEU A 353 -31.08 12.97 -13.73
CA LEU A 353 -32.33 13.28 -13.04
C LEU A 353 -32.16 14.61 -12.33
N VAL A 354 -33.08 15.53 -12.59
CA VAL A 354 -33.21 16.77 -11.83
C VAL A 354 -34.58 16.73 -11.18
N ASP A 355 -34.62 16.79 -9.87
CA ASP A 355 -35.83 16.99 -9.08
C ASP A 355 -35.74 18.37 -8.44
N THR A 356 -36.73 19.21 -8.70
CA THR A 356 -36.75 20.62 -8.30
C THR A 356 -37.39 20.84 -6.93
N ASN A 357 -38.22 19.90 -6.47
CA ASN A 357 -38.81 19.93 -5.13
C ASN A 357 -37.96 19.15 -4.13
N ASP A 358 -37.25 18.12 -4.58
CA ASP A 358 -36.30 17.35 -3.79
C ASP A 358 -34.91 17.26 -4.47
N PRO A 359 -34.07 18.30 -4.37
CA PRO A 359 -32.74 18.31 -4.98
C PRO A 359 -31.81 17.16 -4.57
N ASP A 360 -32.10 16.46 -3.47
CA ASP A 360 -31.33 15.30 -3.02
C ASP A 360 -31.56 14.07 -3.91
N GLN A 361 -32.66 14.04 -4.69
CA GLN A 361 -32.96 13.02 -5.70
C GLN A 361 -32.24 13.27 -7.05
N PHE A 362 -31.21 14.11 -7.08
CA PHE A 362 -30.43 14.37 -8.29
C PHE A 362 -29.65 13.13 -8.74
N VAL A 363 -29.58 12.91 -10.06
CA VAL A 363 -28.69 11.92 -10.67
C VAL A 363 -27.91 12.58 -11.78
N LEU A 364 -26.59 12.41 -11.79
CA LEU A 364 -25.77 12.55 -12.98
C LEU A 364 -24.82 11.35 -13.00
N ALA A 365 -25.11 10.37 -13.84
CA ALA A 365 -24.33 9.14 -13.89
C ALA A 365 -24.00 8.75 -15.34
N GLY A 366 -22.77 8.30 -15.57
CA GLY A 366 -22.31 7.74 -16.81
C GLY A 366 -21.41 6.55 -16.54
N ALA A 367 -21.52 5.51 -17.36
CA ALA A 367 -20.57 4.40 -17.31
C ALA A 367 -20.28 3.84 -18.70
N THR A 368 -19.12 3.23 -18.89
CA THR A 368 -18.75 2.53 -20.13
C THR A 368 -17.91 1.31 -19.82
N GLU A 369 -18.14 0.21 -20.55
CA GLU A 369 -17.37 -1.03 -20.41
C GLU A 369 -15.93 -0.84 -20.88
N GLN A 370 -15.73 -0.15 -22.01
CA GLN A 370 -14.41 0.10 -22.56
C GLN A 370 -14.40 1.28 -23.54
N ILE A 371 -13.39 2.14 -23.42
CA ILE A 371 -13.08 3.19 -24.38
C ILE A 371 -11.56 3.24 -24.66
N THR A 372 -11.16 3.03 -25.91
CA THR A 372 -9.75 3.07 -26.34
C THR A 372 -9.27 4.50 -26.60
N MET A 373 -7.95 4.72 -26.52
CA MET A 373 -7.36 6.03 -26.78
C MET A 373 -7.69 6.57 -28.18
N ILE A 374 -7.70 5.71 -29.20
CA ILE A 374 -8.08 6.10 -30.57
C ILE A 374 -9.54 6.54 -30.63
N GLN A 375 -10.45 5.87 -29.92
CA GLN A 375 -11.85 6.28 -29.84
C GLN A 375 -12.00 7.65 -29.17
N ILE A 376 -11.28 7.92 -28.07
CA ILE A 376 -11.28 9.25 -27.42
C ILE A 376 -10.79 10.31 -28.41
N MET A 377 -9.64 10.08 -29.05
CA MET A 377 -9.04 11.03 -30.00
C MET A 377 -9.96 11.32 -31.19
N THR A 378 -10.68 10.31 -31.69
CA THR A 378 -11.58 10.46 -32.84
C THR A 378 -12.93 11.06 -32.47
N ALA A 379 -13.40 10.87 -31.23
CA ALA A 379 -14.64 11.46 -30.72
C ALA A 379 -14.56 12.99 -30.50
N MET A 380 -13.37 13.59 -30.53
CA MET A 380 -13.20 15.04 -30.29
C MET A 380 -13.83 15.94 -31.36
N THR A 381 -14.10 15.44 -32.58
CA THR A 381 -14.83 16.18 -33.62
C THR A 381 -15.83 15.29 -34.37
N PRO A 382 -16.97 15.84 -34.85
CA PRO A 382 -17.92 15.07 -35.66
C PRO A 382 -17.31 14.46 -36.92
N ALA A 383 -16.39 15.17 -37.59
CA ALA A 383 -15.77 14.70 -38.83
C ALA A 383 -14.85 13.50 -38.60
N THR A 384 -13.99 13.56 -37.57
CA THR A 384 -13.09 12.46 -37.21
C THR A 384 -13.86 11.26 -36.68
N PHE A 385 -14.95 11.50 -35.94
CA PHE A 385 -15.85 10.46 -35.47
C PHE A 385 -16.45 9.69 -36.66
N ILE A 386 -17.12 10.38 -37.58
CA ILE A 386 -17.72 9.76 -38.77
C ILE A 386 -16.66 9.01 -39.60
N ALA A 387 -15.50 9.62 -39.82
CA ALA A 387 -14.42 9.01 -40.59
C ALA A 387 -13.88 7.73 -39.94
N TYR A 388 -13.68 7.72 -38.62
CA TYR A 388 -13.24 6.54 -37.88
C TYR A 388 -14.28 5.41 -37.95
N GLN A 389 -15.57 5.74 -37.81
CA GLN A 389 -16.67 4.77 -37.82
C GLN A 389 -16.87 4.13 -39.20
N ALA A 390 -16.54 4.87 -40.27
CA ALA A 390 -16.56 4.37 -41.64
C ALA A 390 -15.43 3.37 -41.94
N LEU A 391 -14.41 3.24 -41.08
CA LEU A 391 -13.32 2.30 -41.30
C LEU A 391 -13.78 0.84 -41.14
N PRO A 392 -13.26 -0.08 -41.99
CA PRO A 392 -13.47 -1.52 -41.82
C PRO A 392 -13.06 -2.01 -40.41
N GLY A 393 -13.87 -2.87 -39.79
CA GLY A 393 -13.65 -3.31 -38.41
C GLY A 393 -12.30 -4.01 -38.18
N ASN A 394 -11.75 -4.70 -39.18
CA ASN A 394 -10.40 -5.27 -39.11
C ASN A 394 -9.30 -4.21 -39.01
N LEU A 395 -9.45 -3.07 -39.70
CA LEU A 395 -8.50 -1.97 -39.62
C LEU A 395 -8.59 -1.26 -38.26
N ARG A 396 -9.80 -1.00 -37.75
CA ARG A 396 -9.99 -0.45 -36.40
C ARG A 396 -9.35 -1.32 -35.32
N ARG A 397 -9.57 -2.64 -35.38
CA ARG A 397 -8.91 -3.60 -34.47
C ARG A 397 -7.39 -3.57 -34.58
N ALA A 398 -6.84 -3.47 -35.79
CA ALA A 398 -5.40 -3.38 -35.99
C ALA A 398 -4.81 -2.07 -35.41
N MET A 399 -5.51 -0.94 -35.60
CA MET A 399 -5.12 0.35 -35.03
C MET A 399 -5.17 0.35 -33.50
N ASN A 400 -6.26 -0.14 -32.91
CA ASN A 400 -6.38 -0.25 -31.44
C ASN A 400 -5.34 -1.20 -30.85
N LYS A 401 -4.98 -2.27 -31.55
CA LYS A 401 -3.89 -3.16 -31.13
C LYS A 401 -2.51 -2.50 -31.24
N ALA A 402 -2.31 -1.58 -32.19
CA ALA A 402 -1.05 -0.86 -32.34
C ALA A 402 -0.87 0.22 -31.26
N LEU A 403 -1.96 0.88 -30.85
CA LEU A 403 -2.01 1.80 -29.71
C LEU A 403 -2.91 1.19 -28.62
N ASP A 404 -2.37 0.17 -27.95
CA ASP A 404 -3.06 -0.63 -26.93
C ASP A 404 -3.19 0.15 -25.61
N VAL A 405 -4.06 1.16 -25.61
CA VAL A 405 -4.37 2.00 -24.45
C VAL A 405 -5.89 2.13 -24.36
N ALA A 406 -6.46 1.75 -23.23
CA ALA A 406 -7.89 1.80 -22.98
C ALA A 406 -8.22 2.15 -21.53
N LEU A 407 -9.39 2.75 -21.35
CA LEU A 407 -10.07 2.82 -20.06
C LEU A 407 -11.21 1.79 -20.08
N GLU A 408 -11.28 0.93 -19.08
CA GLU A 408 -12.24 -0.16 -18.89
C GLU A 408 -13.07 0.11 -17.63
N ASP A 409 -14.31 -0.41 -17.58
CA ASP A 409 -15.21 -0.36 -16.42
C ASP A 409 -15.35 1.04 -15.80
N VAL A 410 -15.38 2.07 -16.65
CA VAL A 410 -15.41 3.46 -16.20
C VAL A 410 -16.80 3.79 -15.68
N LYS A 411 -16.88 4.35 -14.48
CA LYS A 411 -18.10 4.86 -13.86
C LYS A 411 -17.83 6.24 -13.27
N LEU A 412 -18.69 7.19 -13.62
CA LEU A 412 -18.75 8.51 -13.00
C LEU A 412 -20.19 8.74 -12.57
N SER A 413 -20.46 8.94 -11.28
CA SER A 413 -21.81 9.25 -10.83
C SER A 413 -21.84 10.28 -9.70
N ILE A 414 -22.91 11.07 -9.66
CA ILE A 414 -23.29 11.98 -8.59
C ILE A 414 -24.74 11.63 -8.26
N VAL A 415 -24.96 11.06 -7.07
CA VAL A 415 -26.27 10.57 -6.61
C VAL A 415 -26.37 10.89 -5.11
N PRO A 416 -26.92 12.05 -4.69
CA PRO A 416 -26.93 12.42 -3.28
C PRO A 416 -27.76 11.47 -2.40
N SER A 417 -28.84 10.91 -2.94
CA SER A 417 -29.64 9.88 -2.28
C SER A 417 -30.12 8.82 -3.27
N ALA A 418 -30.30 7.59 -2.79
CA ALA A 418 -30.72 6.46 -3.58
C ALA A 418 -32.08 6.73 -4.21
N THR A 419 -32.15 6.61 -5.53
CA THR A 419 -33.32 7.01 -6.31
C THR A 419 -33.52 6.12 -7.53
N SER A 420 -34.48 6.45 -8.39
CA SER A 420 -34.68 5.74 -9.65
C SER A 420 -35.19 6.62 -10.78
N ILE A 421 -34.83 6.26 -12.01
CA ILE A 421 -35.34 6.89 -13.24
C ILE A 421 -36.09 5.82 -14.02
N GLY A 422 -37.42 5.93 -14.12
CA GLY A 422 -38.24 5.00 -14.91
C GLY A 422 -38.00 3.52 -14.58
N GLY A 423 -37.81 3.20 -13.29
CA GLY A 423 -37.53 1.85 -12.77
C GLY A 423 -36.06 1.44 -12.73
N VAL A 424 -35.14 2.26 -13.24
CA VAL A 424 -33.68 2.04 -13.11
C VAL A 424 -33.22 2.59 -11.77
N HIS A 425 -32.72 1.72 -10.88
CA HIS A 425 -32.32 2.08 -9.53
C HIS A 425 -30.87 2.53 -9.44
N PHE A 426 -30.63 3.65 -8.77
CA PHE A 426 -29.31 4.17 -8.42
C PHE A 426 -29.16 4.08 -6.90
N ARG A 427 -28.39 3.11 -6.42
CA ARG A 427 -28.25 2.80 -4.99
C ARG A 427 -26.94 3.28 -4.37
N ASP A 428 -25.95 3.58 -5.21
CA ASP A 428 -24.64 4.03 -4.74
C ASP A 428 -24.71 5.55 -4.52
N GLU A 429 -24.95 5.94 -3.27
CA GLU A 429 -25.03 7.34 -2.85
C GLU A 429 -23.65 8.02 -2.90
N GLY A 430 -23.63 9.33 -3.06
CA GLY A 430 -22.44 10.19 -3.15
C GLY A 430 -21.90 10.41 -4.56
N VAL A 431 -20.63 10.84 -4.61
CA VAL A 431 -19.86 11.06 -5.84
C VAL A 431 -18.92 9.89 -6.07
N THR A 432 -19.18 9.10 -7.11
CA THR A 432 -18.39 7.91 -7.46
C THR A 432 -17.56 8.14 -8.72
N ILE A 433 -16.28 7.79 -8.65
CA ILE A 433 -15.36 7.70 -9.78
C ILE A 433 -14.71 6.32 -9.71
N ALA A 434 -14.92 5.49 -10.74
CA ALA A 434 -14.27 4.19 -10.84
C ALA A 434 -13.81 3.94 -12.27
N GLY A 435 -12.81 3.10 -12.43
CA GLY A 435 -12.34 2.67 -13.74
C GLY A 435 -10.99 1.99 -13.69
N LYS A 436 -10.64 1.39 -14.80
CA LYS A 436 -9.40 0.64 -15.00
C LYS A 436 -8.67 1.15 -16.23
N LEU A 437 -7.41 1.50 -16.07
CA LEU A 437 -6.52 1.88 -17.15
C LEU A 437 -5.74 0.64 -17.60
N ALA A 438 -5.84 0.30 -18.89
CA ALA A 438 -5.03 -0.72 -19.54
C ALA A 438 -4.06 -0.07 -20.53
N VAL A 439 -2.76 -0.32 -20.40
CA VAL A 439 -1.70 0.24 -21.24
C VAL A 439 -0.71 -0.87 -21.62
N PHE A 440 -0.70 -1.30 -22.88
CA PHE A 440 0.20 -2.32 -23.41
C PHE A 440 0.25 -3.60 -22.54
N GLY A 441 -0.92 -4.07 -22.09
CA GLY A 441 -1.06 -5.24 -21.22
C GLY A 441 -0.85 -5.00 -19.72
N TRP A 442 -0.42 -3.81 -19.29
CA TRP A 442 -0.36 -3.42 -17.87
C TRP A 442 -1.69 -2.78 -17.44
N GLN A 443 -2.19 -3.13 -16.26
CA GLN A 443 -3.48 -2.64 -15.75
C GLN A 443 -3.35 -1.92 -14.42
N ALA A 444 -4.17 -0.89 -14.22
CA ALA A 444 -4.34 -0.19 -12.95
C ALA A 444 -5.81 0.17 -12.75
N SER A 445 -6.39 -0.09 -11.59
CA SER A 445 -7.78 0.24 -11.27
C SER A 445 -7.86 1.25 -10.13
N MET A 446 -8.91 2.07 -10.17
CA MET A 446 -9.27 2.95 -9.07
C MET A 446 -10.77 2.91 -8.80
N TYR A 447 -11.12 3.12 -7.55
CA TYR A 447 -12.47 3.37 -7.06
C TYR A 447 -12.38 4.49 -6.04
N LEU A 448 -13.24 5.49 -6.16
CA LEU A 448 -13.42 6.57 -5.21
C LEU A 448 -14.91 6.82 -5.07
N ASN A 449 -15.41 6.79 -3.85
CA ASN A 449 -16.75 7.22 -3.50
C ASN A 449 -16.64 8.23 -2.35
N VAL A 450 -17.29 9.37 -2.51
CA VAL A 450 -17.40 10.42 -1.49
C VAL A 450 -18.88 10.63 -1.22
N ASP A 451 -19.32 10.13 -0.08
CA ASP A 451 -20.69 10.24 0.41
C ASP A 451 -20.71 11.10 1.68
N THR A 452 -21.77 11.90 1.84
CA THR A 452 -21.88 12.83 2.98
C THR A 452 -22.14 12.13 4.31
N PHE A 453 -22.75 10.94 4.28
CA PHE A 453 -23.13 10.16 5.46
C PHE A 453 -22.15 9.02 5.75
N ASP A 454 -21.68 8.31 4.71
CA ASP A 454 -20.75 7.19 4.82
C ASP A 454 -19.27 7.63 4.78
N GLY A 455 -18.99 8.84 4.28
CA GLY A 455 -17.67 9.45 4.23
C GLY A 455 -16.91 9.16 2.93
N ILE A 456 -15.60 8.87 3.03
CA ILE A 456 -14.72 8.67 1.87
C ILE A 456 -14.29 7.20 1.82
N THR A 457 -14.56 6.53 0.70
CA THR A 457 -13.98 5.23 0.38
C THR A 457 -13.15 5.36 -0.90
N ALA A 458 -11.86 5.05 -0.82
CA ALA A 458 -10.96 5.00 -1.97
C ALA A 458 -10.21 3.66 -2.01
N ALA A 459 -10.09 3.07 -3.19
CA ALA A 459 -9.28 1.90 -3.44
C ALA A 459 -8.53 2.09 -4.77
N ALA A 460 -7.29 1.62 -4.83
CA ALA A 460 -6.51 1.59 -6.05
C ALA A 460 -5.60 0.37 -6.07
N ASP A 461 -5.53 -0.29 -7.21
CA ASP A 461 -4.72 -1.50 -7.41
C ASP A 461 -4.00 -1.40 -8.75
N MET A 462 -2.85 -2.06 -8.86
CA MET A 462 -2.00 -1.96 -10.05
C MET A 462 -1.27 -3.27 -10.30
N ASP A 463 -1.21 -3.72 -11.55
CA ASP A 463 -0.34 -4.82 -11.94
C ASP A 463 1.12 -4.47 -11.63
N PRO A 464 1.95 -5.45 -11.21
CA PRO A 464 3.37 -5.21 -11.04
C PRO A 464 4.00 -4.74 -12.35
N LEU A 465 4.71 -3.62 -12.30
CA LEU A 465 5.44 -3.08 -13.44
C LEU A 465 6.87 -3.62 -13.43
N ASN A 466 7.38 -4.12 -14.55
CA ASN A 466 8.79 -4.43 -14.74
C ASN A 466 9.25 -4.05 -16.14
N ILE A 467 9.96 -2.93 -16.25
CA ILE A 467 10.53 -2.44 -17.51
C ILE A 467 11.99 -2.90 -17.58
N ALA A 468 12.23 -4.01 -18.27
CA ALA A 468 13.56 -4.56 -18.55
C ALA A 468 14.49 -4.69 -17.32
N ASN A 469 13.92 -4.94 -16.13
CA ASN A 469 14.62 -4.93 -14.84
C ASN A 469 15.29 -3.60 -14.46
N VAL A 470 15.02 -2.51 -15.18
CA VAL A 470 15.50 -1.16 -14.89
C VAL A 470 14.57 -0.47 -13.88
N LEU A 471 13.27 -0.53 -14.12
CA LEU A 471 12.24 -0.01 -13.22
C LEU A 471 11.29 -1.16 -12.85
N LYS A 472 11.13 -1.42 -11.55
CA LYS A 472 10.10 -2.32 -11.03
C LYS A 472 9.21 -1.60 -10.04
N ILE A 473 7.91 -1.84 -10.11
CA ILE A 473 6.94 -1.38 -9.11
C ILE A 473 6.12 -2.59 -8.68
N THR A 474 6.20 -2.98 -7.41
CA THR A 474 5.55 -4.17 -6.83
C THR A 474 4.90 -3.81 -5.49
N GLY A 475 4.24 -4.76 -4.83
CA GLY A 475 3.80 -4.58 -3.45
C GLY A 475 4.97 -4.52 -2.46
N ALA A 476 4.70 -3.96 -1.29
CA ALA A 476 5.58 -4.02 -0.12
C ALA A 476 5.38 -5.34 0.65
N GLN A 477 6.25 -5.64 1.60
CA GLN A 477 6.15 -6.79 2.51
C GLN A 477 5.94 -8.15 1.81
N GLY A 478 6.51 -8.31 0.60
CA GLY A 478 6.45 -9.55 -0.18
C GLY A 478 5.21 -9.69 -1.07
N GLU A 479 4.35 -8.68 -1.11
CA GLU A 479 3.17 -8.68 -1.97
C GLU A 479 3.53 -8.49 -3.44
N ALA A 480 2.79 -9.18 -4.31
CA ALA A 480 3.07 -9.18 -5.74
C ALA A 480 2.80 -7.80 -6.39
N ALA A 481 1.73 -7.13 -5.98
CA ALA A 481 1.17 -5.97 -6.65
C ALA A 481 1.02 -4.78 -5.68
N PRO A 482 1.24 -3.54 -6.13
CA PRO A 482 0.90 -2.35 -5.35
C PRO A 482 -0.60 -2.21 -5.15
N LYS A 483 -0.99 -1.73 -3.97
CA LYS A 483 -2.40 -1.47 -3.62
C LYS A 483 -2.53 -0.38 -2.57
N MET A 484 -3.68 0.29 -2.61
CA MET A 484 -4.10 1.30 -1.68
C MET A 484 -5.57 1.10 -1.32
N ARG A 485 -5.91 1.22 -0.04
CA ARG A 485 -7.28 1.32 0.46
C ARG A 485 -7.33 2.42 1.50
N LEU A 486 -8.37 3.24 1.44
CA LEU A 486 -8.66 4.28 2.40
C LEU A 486 -10.16 4.26 2.66
N ARG A 487 -10.55 4.15 3.94
CA ARG A 487 -11.92 4.39 4.38
C ARG A 487 -11.89 5.37 5.53
N ILE A 488 -12.61 6.48 5.38
CA ILE A 488 -12.86 7.46 6.43
C ILE A 488 -14.37 7.56 6.55
N SER A 489 -14.93 7.13 7.67
CA SER A 489 -16.38 7.15 7.92
C SER A 489 -16.67 7.82 9.26
N PRO A 490 -17.82 8.51 9.42
CA PRO A 490 -18.25 8.99 10.73
C PRO A 490 -18.77 7.86 11.64
N THR A 491 -19.12 6.69 11.10
CA THR A 491 -19.72 5.56 11.84
C THR A 491 -18.84 4.32 11.92
N GLU A 492 -17.84 4.18 11.04
CA GLU A 492 -16.88 3.07 11.06
C GLU A 492 -15.47 3.55 11.46
N THR A 493 -14.67 2.63 12.00
CA THR A 493 -13.25 2.91 12.29
C THR A 493 -12.50 3.25 10.99
N PRO A 494 -11.69 4.32 10.97
CA PRO A 494 -10.86 4.65 9.81
C PRO A 494 -9.90 3.52 9.47
N ASP A 495 -9.73 3.27 8.18
CA ASP A 495 -8.83 2.27 7.66
C ASP A 495 -7.95 2.88 6.56
N LEU A 496 -6.64 2.68 6.65
CA LEU A 496 -5.68 3.07 5.64
C LEU A 496 -4.69 1.94 5.41
N TYR A 497 -4.65 1.45 4.18
CA TYR A 497 -3.71 0.43 3.75
C TYR A 497 -2.97 0.91 2.51
N ILE A 498 -1.64 0.94 2.55
CA ILE A 498 -0.79 1.27 1.41
C ILE A 498 0.31 0.22 1.33
N SER A 499 0.48 -0.39 0.16
CA SER A 499 1.56 -1.34 -0.11
C SER A 499 2.19 -1.00 -1.44
N SER A 500 3.44 -0.55 -1.42
CA SER A 500 4.18 -0.20 -2.64
C SER A 500 5.69 -0.31 -2.45
N LYS A 501 6.36 -0.86 -3.45
CA LYS A 501 7.80 -0.94 -3.56
C LYS A 501 8.23 -0.53 -4.95
N ILE A 502 9.08 0.48 -5.04
CA ILE A 502 9.68 0.96 -6.28
C ILE A 502 11.16 0.57 -6.27
N GLU A 503 11.63 -0.04 -7.36
CA GLU A 503 13.03 -0.38 -7.60
C GLU A 503 13.50 0.26 -8.91
N PHE A 504 14.58 1.03 -8.86
CA PHE A 504 15.23 1.62 -10.04
C PHE A 504 16.73 1.31 -10.03
N LEU A 505 17.21 0.57 -11.01
CA LEU A 505 18.62 0.14 -11.12
C LEU A 505 19.16 -0.52 -9.82
N GLY A 506 18.34 -1.32 -9.15
CA GLY A 506 18.70 -1.99 -7.88
C GLY A 506 18.66 -1.08 -6.64
N LEU A 507 18.37 0.21 -6.79
CA LEU A 507 17.96 1.09 -5.69
C LEU A 507 16.49 0.81 -5.39
N SER A 508 16.11 0.62 -4.13
CA SER A 508 14.70 0.37 -3.79
C SER A 508 14.19 1.26 -2.67
N GLN A 509 12.93 1.66 -2.77
CA GLN A 509 12.15 2.29 -1.72
C GLN A 509 10.85 1.52 -1.55
N GLU A 510 10.54 1.13 -0.33
CA GLU A 510 9.34 0.39 0.04
C GLU A 510 8.58 1.20 1.07
N LEU A 511 7.28 1.38 0.83
CA LEU A 511 6.32 2.00 1.73
C LEU A 511 5.22 0.99 2.03
N PHE A 512 5.05 0.67 3.30
CA PHE A 512 3.93 -0.09 3.81
C PHE A 512 3.25 0.71 4.91
N VAL A 513 1.94 0.88 4.82
CA VAL A 513 1.11 1.53 5.83
C VAL A 513 -0.10 0.65 6.06
N ASP A 514 -0.41 0.38 7.31
CA ASP A 514 -1.60 -0.37 7.73
C ASP A 514 -2.16 0.28 9.00
N VAL A 515 -3.34 0.88 8.90
CA VAL A 515 -4.04 1.58 9.97
C VAL A 515 -5.43 1.00 10.07
N GLY A 516 -5.84 0.59 11.28
CA GLY A 516 -7.15 0.04 11.55
C GLY A 516 -7.46 0.00 13.05
N GLU A 517 -8.36 -0.89 13.46
CA GLU A 517 -8.79 -1.03 14.86
C GLU A 517 -7.65 -1.44 15.81
N ASP A 518 -6.74 -2.28 15.32
CA ASP A 518 -5.60 -2.81 16.10
C ASP A 518 -4.44 -1.79 16.21
N GLY A 519 -4.58 -0.61 15.58
CA GLY A 519 -3.59 0.47 15.63
C GLY A 519 -3.01 0.83 14.26
N MET A 520 -1.74 1.21 14.24
CA MET A 520 -1.03 1.69 13.05
C MET A 520 0.34 1.03 12.92
N LEU A 521 0.67 0.58 11.73
CA LEU A 521 1.98 0.12 11.32
C LEU A 521 2.43 0.89 10.08
N PHE A 522 3.58 1.53 10.17
CA PHE A 522 4.24 2.21 9.04
C PHE A 522 5.64 1.64 8.88
N ILE A 523 5.99 1.20 7.68
CA ILE A 523 7.31 0.71 7.35
C ILE A 523 7.82 1.47 6.13
N LEU A 524 9.01 2.05 6.25
CA LEU A 524 9.76 2.66 5.16
C LEU A 524 11.12 1.98 5.08
N ASN A 525 11.32 1.18 4.04
CA ASN A 525 12.63 0.61 3.74
C ASN A 525 13.25 1.34 2.56
N ARG A 526 14.54 1.64 2.68
CA ARG A 526 15.34 2.19 1.58
C ARG A 526 16.60 1.40 1.43
N ARG A 527 16.97 1.12 0.18
CA ARG A 527 18.25 0.50 -0.16
C ARG A 527 18.88 1.26 -1.32
N LEU A 528 20.04 1.86 -1.09
CA LEU A 528 20.87 2.44 -2.15
C LEU A 528 22.05 1.48 -2.43
N GLY A 529 21.77 0.40 -3.15
CA GLY A 529 22.76 -0.61 -3.51
C GLY A 529 23.35 -1.33 -2.28
N LYS A 530 24.67 -1.25 -2.12
CA LYS A 530 25.41 -1.70 -0.92
C LYS A 530 25.82 -0.55 0.01
N LEU A 531 25.53 0.70 -0.37
CA LEU A 531 26.07 1.89 0.30
C LEU A 531 25.20 2.35 1.47
N LEU A 532 23.89 2.11 1.40
CA LEU A 532 22.95 2.53 2.42
C LEU A 532 21.79 1.55 2.47
N SER A 533 21.51 1.01 3.65
CA SER A 533 20.27 0.34 3.98
C SER A 533 19.63 1.10 5.14
N THR A 534 18.36 1.48 5.00
CA THR A 534 17.58 2.02 6.10
C THR A 534 16.29 1.24 6.27
N ASN A 535 16.00 0.87 7.51
CA ASN A 535 14.70 0.35 7.92
C ASN A 535 14.14 1.33 8.92
N LEU A 536 12.96 1.87 8.65
CA LEU A 536 12.17 2.63 9.62
C LEU A 536 10.85 1.91 9.80
N ARG A 537 10.55 1.54 11.04
CA ARG A 537 9.29 0.93 11.42
C ARG A 537 8.69 1.73 12.56
N PHE A 538 7.45 2.18 12.38
CA PHE A 538 6.66 2.79 13.43
C PHE A 538 5.46 1.89 13.69
N SER A 539 5.20 1.59 14.94
CA SER A 539 3.98 0.90 15.37
C SER A 539 3.34 1.66 16.51
N TYR A 540 2.03 1.77 16.47
CA TYR A 540 1.20 2.30 17.53
C TYR A 540 0.05 1.32 17.78
N GLY A 541 -0.13 0.88 19.02
CA GLY A 541 -1.17 -0.07 19.41
C GLY A 541 -1.26 -0.15 20.94
N ASP A 542 -2.45 -0.39 21.49
CA ASP A 542 -2.70 -0.46 22.94
C ASP A 542 -2.22 0.77 23.76
N GLY A 543 -2.09 1.93 23.12
CA GLY A 543 -1.61 3.17 23.75
C GLY A 543 -0.09 3.36 23.76
N ASP A 544 0.68 2.35 23.33
CA ASP A 544 2.12 2.41 23.21
C ASP A 544 2.54 2.78 21.78
N PHE A 545 3.64 3.55 21.66
CA PHE A 545 4.27 3.88 20.38
C PHE A 545 5.70 3.35 20.39
N GLU A 546 6.08 2.66 19.33
CA GLU A 546 7.45 2.20 19.09
C GLU A 546 7.92 2.66 17.71
N ALA A 547 9.10 3.26 17.67
CA ALA A 547 9.82 3.57 16.44
C ALA A 547 11.17 2.86 16.44
N LEU A 548 11.42 2.06 15.42
CA LEU A 548 12.66 1.32 15.20
C LEU A 548 13.32 1.87 13.94
N GLY A 549 14.62 2.11 14.03
CA GLY A 549 15.43 2.60 12.92
C GLY A 549 16.76 1.89 12.85
N SER A 550 17.23 1.57 11.66
CA SER A 550 18.65 1.19 11.46
C SER A 550 19.23 1.90 10.24
N ILE A 551 20.51 2.24 10.30
CA ILE A 551 21.26 2.86 9.20
C ILE A 551 22.69 2.34 9.18
N ASP A 552 23.17 2.03 7.98
CA ASP A 552 24.59 1.78 7.71
C ASP A 552 25.22 3.06 7.15
N PHE A 553 26.37 3.49 7.70
CA PHE A 553 27.12 4.64 7.21
C PHE A 553 28.62 4.40 7.29
N ASN A 554 29.38 5.07 6.42
CA ASN A 554 30.84 5.01 6.39
C ASN A 554 31.45 6.31 6.89
N LEU A 555 32.59 6.21 7.59
CA LEU A 555 33.39 7.35 8.03
C LEU A 555 34.76 7.38 7.35
N ASN A 556 35.18 8.59 6.99
CA ASN A 556 36.56 8.91 6.65
C ASN A 556 37.11 9.83 7.73
N LEU A 557 38.17 9.40 8.41
CA LEU A 557 38.69 10.12 9.57
C LEU A 557 40.20 9.97 9.68
N SER A 558 40.88 11.06 10.06
CA SER A 558 42.29 11.03 10.47
C SER A 558 42.39 10.98 12.00
N LEU A 559 43.14 10.01 12.49
CA LEU A 559 43.49 9.86 13.90
C LEU A 559 44.90 10.36 14.14
N ASN A 560 45.01 11.45 14.90
CA ASN A 560 46.30 12.00 15.31
C ASN A 560 46.57 11.56 16.75
N THR A 561 47.55 10.67 16.92
CA THR A 561 47.93 10.13 18.23
C THR A 561 49.44 10.22 18.45
N LEU A 562 49.91 9.80 19.62
CA LEU A 562 51.35 9.62 19.86
C LEU A 562 51.98 8.62 18.89
N LEU A 563 51.20 7.67 18.36
CA LEU A 563 51.69 6.70 17.37
C LEU A 563 51.89 7.32 15.97
N GLY A 564 51.37 8.52 15.70
CA GLY A 564 51.35 9.15 14.39
C GLY A 564 49.94 9.43 13.88
N GLU A 565 49.86 9.99 12.66
CA GLU A 565 48.61 10.15 11.93
C GLU A 565 48.26 8.88 11.17
N ILE A 566 47.02 8.41 11.34
CA ILE A 566 46.46 7.28 10.59
C ILE A 566 45.15 7.73 9.98
N THR A 567 45.06 7.66 8.65
CA THR A 567 43.82 7.92 7.93
C THR A 567 43.05 6.62 7.76
N LEU A 568 41.87 6.55 8.37
CA LEU A 568 40.91 5.48 8.13
C LEU A 568 39.93 5.92 7.04
N ILE A 569 39.77 5.08 6.02
CA ILE A 569 38.90 5.31 4.86
C ILE A 569 37.82 4.24 4.85
N ASP A 570 36.58 4.64 4.60
CA ASP A 570 35.40 3.77 4.49
C ASP A 570 35.21 2.84 5.70
N VAL A 571 35.39 3.39 6.91
CA VAL A 571 35.11 2.67 8.16
C VAL A 571 33.60 2.50 8.29
N GLY A 572 33.12 1.26 8.24
CA GLY A 572 31.69 0.94 8.27
C GLY A 572 31.12 0.94 9.68
N PHE A 573 29.98 1.59 9.85
CA PHE A 573 29.19 1.61 11.07
C PHE A 573 27.75 1.22 10.81
N ASN A 574 27.18 0.47 11.74
CA ASN A 574 25.76 0.22 11.84
C ASN A 574 25.22 0.94 13.08
N ALA A 575 24.28 1.86 12.87
CA ALA A 575 23.53 2.47 13.96
C ALA A 575 22.12 1.91 13.95
N SER A 576 21.66 1.46 15.11
CA SER A 576 20.28 1.08 15.37
C SER A 576 19.71 1.93 16.49
N ALA A 577 18.45 2.34 16.36
CA ALA A 577 17.76 3.18 17.30
C ALA A 577 16.36 2.64 17.56
N THR A 578 15.95 2.72 18.81
CA THR A 578 14.62 2.40 19.31
C THR A 578 14.11 3.57 20.12
N PHE A 579 12.90 4.02 19.84
CA PHE A 579 12.18 4.97 20.66
C PHE A 579 10.86 4.35 21.08
N ARG A 580 10.53 4.45 22.37
CA ARG A 580 9.27 3.97 22.93
C ARG A 580 8.58 5.05 23.73
N SER A 581 7.26 5.12 23.66
CA SER A 581 6.42 5.87 24.62
C SER A 581 5.42 4.92 25.27
N GLY A 582 5.13 5.12 26.56
CA GLY A 582 4.31 4.22 27.36
C GLY A 582 4.88 4.01 28.76
N GLU A 583 4.60 2.86 29.38
CA GLU A 583 5.18 2.50 30.69
C GLU A 583 6.72 2.37 30.66
N SER A 584 7.28 2.01 29.50
CA SER A 584 8.73 1.91 29.26
C SER A 584 9.23 3.04 28.34
N ALA A 585 8.77 4.28 28.59
CA ALA A 585 9.12 5.43 27.76
C ALA A 585 10.63 5.74 27.79
N GLY A 586 11.22 5.92 26.61
CA GLY A 586 12.63 6.25 26.48
C GLY A 586 13.14 6.22 25.03
N PHE A 587 14.27 6.88 24.82
CA PHE A 587 15.06 6.75 23.59
C PHE A 587 16.27 5.89 23.89
N TYR A 588 16.59 4.94 23.01
CA TYR A 588 17.79 4.15 23.09
C TYR A 588 18.35 3.94 21.69
N ALA A 589 19.59 4.33 21.44
CA ALA A 589 20.30 3.95 20.24
C ALA A 589 21.61 3.25 20.58
N SER A 590 21.95 2.24 19.78
CA SER A 590 23.22 1.52 19.80
C SER A 590 23.92 1.71 18.46
N ILE A 591 25.20 2.08 18.51
CA ILE A 591 26.03 2.29 17.33
C ILE A 591 27.22 1.36 17.46
N GLU A 592 27.39 0.52 16.46
CA GLU A 592 28.46 -0.47 16.38
C GLU A 592 29.21 -0.26 15.08
N GLY A 593 30.48 -0.60 15.07
CA GLY A 593 31.29 -0.52 13.86
C GLY A 593 32.55 -1.34 13.99
N ASP A 594 33.09 -1.71 12.84
CA ASP A 594 34.37 -2.38 12.77
C ASP A 594 35.10 -1.99 11.48
N PHE A 595 36.42 -2.13 11.51
CA PHE A 595 37.26 -2.00 10.33
C PHE A 595 38.45 -2.95 10.39
N ARG A 596 39.11 -3.13 9.25
CA ARG A 596 40.35 -3.88 9.17
C ARG A 596 41.53 -2.95 8.99
N LEU A 597 42.53 -3.08 9.86
CA LEU A 597 43.80 -2.37 9.76
C LEU A 597 44.92 -3.37 10.07
N TYR A 598 45.95 -3.37 9.22
CA TYR A 598 47.11 -4.27 9.37
C TYR A 598 46.73 -5.76 9.54
N GLY A 599 45.71 -6.21 8.81
CA GLY A 599 45.21 -7.60 8.86
C GLY A 599 44.31 -7.93 10.06
N LYS A 600 44.30 -7.10 11.10
CA LYS A 600 43.46 -7.23 12.30
C LYS A 600 42.11 -6.55 12.12
N THR A 601 41.06 -7.11 12.72
CA THR A 601 39.74 -6.45 12.82
C THR A 601 39.71 -5.65 14.11
N VAL A 602 39.42 -4.37 14.00
CA VAL A 602 39.23 -3.44 15.12
C VAL A 602 37.74 -3.19 15.24
N THR A 603 37.16 -3.60 16.37
CA THR A 603 35.76 -3.32 16.70
C THR A 603 35.71 -2.12 17.62
N PHE A 604 34.89 -1.13 17.29
CA PHE A 604 34.64 -0.01 18.19
C PHE A 604 33.75 -0.46 19.36
N PRO A 605 33.93 0.10 20.57
CA PRO A 605 32.97 -0.10 21.65
C PRO A 605 31.56 0.28 21.20
N THR A 606 30.55 -0.54 21.55
CA THR A 606 29.15 -0.19 21.29
C THR A 606 28.84 1.14 21.97
N LEU A 607 28.53 2.16 21.17
CA LEU A 607 28.17 3.48 21.68
C LEU A 607 26.66 3.52 21.92
N THR A 608 26.26 3.98 23.09
CA THR A 608 24.84 4.04 23.47
C THR A 608 24.38 5.49 23.66
N LEU A 609 23.23 5.83 23.10
CA LEU A 609 22.56 7.12 23.32
C LEU A 609 21.23 6.89 24.05
N GLU A 610 21.09 7.44 25.25
CA GLU A 610 19.86 7.36 26.06
C GLU A 610 18.92 8.57 25.85
N ALA A 611 19.41 9.58 25.13
CA ALA A 611 18.64 10.77 24.77
C ALA A 611 18.65 10.95 23.26
N ALA A 612 17.51 11.35 22.71
CA ALA A 612 17.39 11.58 21.28
C ALA A 612 18.39 12.67 20.82
N PRO A 613 19.26 12.37 19.85
CA PRO A 613 20.11 13.39 19.26
C PRO A 613 19.25 14.38 18.48
N LYS A 614 19.73 15.63 18.35
CA LYS A 614 19.03 16.68 17.62
C LYS A 614 18.90 16.36 16.12
N ASP A 615 19.94 15.77 15.56
CA ASP A 615 20.10 15.46 14.13
C ASP A 615 21.18 14.38 13.94
N PHE A 616 21.36 13.90 12.70
CA PHE A 616 22.39 12.92 12.37
C PHE A 616 23.82 13.48 12.48
N ASP A 617 24.00 14.79 12.34
CA ASP A 617 25.32 15.41 12.51
C ASP A 617 25.78 15.28 13.97
N ALA A 618 24.87 15.39 14.95
CA ALA A 618 25.17 15.11 16.35
C ALA A 618 25.59 13.65 16.57
N VAL A 619 24.96 12.69 15.89
CA VAL A 619 25.38 11.27 15.93
C VAL A 619 26.76 11.09 15.33
N TYR A 620 26.99 11.63 14.13
CA TYR A 620 28.28 11.60 13.45
C TYR A 620 29.40 12.18 14.34
N ASN A 621 29.17 13.37 14.88
CA ASN A 621 30.14 14.05 15.75
C ASN A 621 30.38 13.26 17.03
N HIS A 622 29.35 12.68 17.64
CA HIS A 622 29.51 11.84 18.82
C HIS A 622 30.37 10.61 18.53
N VAL A 623 30.14 9.93 17.40
CA VAL A 623 30.95 8.79 16.96
C VAL A 623 32.39 9.22 16.71
N VAL A 624 32.61 10.32 15.97
CA VAL A 624 33.95 10.86 15.70
C VAL A 624 34.69 11.24 16.98
N ASP A 625 34.02 11.91 17.92
CA ASP A 625 34.61 12.33 19.19
C ASP A 625 34.99 11.12 20.06
N GLN A 626 34.13 10.08 20.10
CA GLN A 626 34.43 8.84 20.83
C GLN A 626 35.60 8.08 20.20
N ILE A 627 35.67 8.02 18.88
CA ILE A 627 36.80 7.40 18.18
C ILE A 627 38.09 8.17 18.47
N LYS A 628 38.07 9.50 18.36
CA LYS A 628 39.24 10.35 18.62
C LYS A 628 39.68 10.28 20.08
N GLY A 629 38.74 10.27 21.02
CA GLY A 629 39.00 10.17 22.45
C GLY A 629 39.65 8.84 22.85
N ASN A 630 39.34 7.75 22.14
CA ASN A 630 39.89 6.41 22.39
C ASN A 630 40.92 5.97 21.33
N ALA A 631 41.40 6.89 20.49
CA ALA A 631 42.21 6.57 19.32
C ALA A 631 43.49 5.81 19.69
N LEU A 632 44.16 6.20 20.78
CA LEU A 632 45.39 5.55 21.22
C LEU A 632 45.15 4.10 21.65
N ASP A 633 44.07 3.82 22.38
CA ASP A 633 43.72 2.47 22.83
C ASP A 633 43.32 1.58 21.66
N LEU A 634 42.50 2.11 20.73
CA LEU A 634 42.07 1.42 19.52
C LEU A 634 43.26 1.03 18.63
N LEU A 635 44.20 1.96 18.43
CA LEU A 635 45.40 1.74 17.62
C LEU A 635 46.45 0.90 18.35
N GLY A 636 46.57 1.03 19.68
CA GLY A 636 47.44 0.19 20.50
C GLY A 636 47.06 -1.29 20.45
N GLY A 637 45.78 -1.61 20.24
CA GLY A 637 45.34 -2.98 19.96
C GLY A 637 45.69 -3.48 18.55
N VAL A 638 45.95 -2.59 17.60
CA VAL A 638 46.39 -2.96 16.24
C VAL A 638 47.88 -3.26 16.23
N PHE A 639 48.67 -2.34 16.77
CA PHE A 639 50.12 -2.46 16.90
C PHE A 639 50.45 -2.79 18.34
N GLU A 640 50.39 -4.07 18.69
CA GLU A 640 50.53 -4.54 20.08
C GLU A 640 51.98 -4.40 20.58
N THR A 641 52.94 -4.35 19.66
CA THR A 641 54.36 -4.20 19.96
C THR A 641 54.96 -3.00 19.26
N LEU A 642 56.04 -2.47 19.84
CA LEU A 642 56.83 -1.40 19.24
C LEU A 642 57.37 -1.78 17.85
N GLU A 643 57.68 -3.06 17.63
CA GLU A 643 58.15 -3.58 16.34
C GLU A 643 57.05 -3.55 15.27
N GLU A 644 55.83 -3.99 15.61
CA GLU A 644 54.67 -3.90 14.71
C GLU A 644 54.40 -2.46 14.30
N TRP A 645 54.45 -1.52 15.26
CA TRP A 645 54.27 -0.10 14.98
C TRP A 645 55.38 0.46 14.10
N ALA A 646 56.66 0.18 14.41
CA ALA A 646 57.78 0.67 13.62
C ALA A 646 57.73 0.14 12.17
N ASN A 647 57.32 -1.11 11.97
CA ASN A 647 57.09 -1.67 10.64
C ASN A 647 55.92 -0.97 9.94
N ALA A 648 54.82 -0.68 10.64
CA ALA A 648 53.68 0.03 10.05
C ALA A 648 54.03 1.45 9.60
N VAL A 649 54.87 2.17 10.36
CA VAL A 649 55.41 3.48 9.95
C VAL A 649 56.31 3.33 8.73
N LYS A 650 57.23 2.35 8.74
CA LYS A 650 58.13 2.06 7.62
C LYS A 650 57.36 1.72 6.33
N ASP A 651 56.25 1.00 6.45
CA ASP A 651 55.38 0.61 5.34
C ASP A 651 54.45 1.74 4.88
N GLY A 652 54.49 2.91 5.54
CA GLY A 652 53.69 4.10 5.19
C GLY A 652 52.22 4.00 5.60
N LEU A 653 51.86 3.06 6.47
CA LEU A 653 50.50 2.95 7.03
C LEU A 653 50.24 3.96 8.15
N VAL A 654 51.32 4.43 8.79
CA VAL A 654 51.30 5.43 9.86
C VAL A 654 52.21 6.57 9.45
N ASP A 655 51.66 7.77 9.31
CA ASP A 655 52.44 8.97 9.06
C ASP A 655 52.99 9.51 10.38
N PHE A 656 54.27 9.26 10.64
CA PHE A 656 54.91 9.57 11.92
C PHE A 656 55.98 10.66 11.77
N GLY A 657 55.64 11.85 12.27
CA GLY A 657 56.56 12.98 12.41
C GLY A 657 57.09 13.21 13.84
N GLY A 658 56.79 12.31 14.78
CA GLY A 658 57.15 12.46 16.19
C GLY A 658 58.51 11.88 16.57
N GLU A 659 58.75 11.75 17.87
CA GLU A 659 59.99 11.18 18.43
C GLU A 659 59.82 9.69 18.78
N VAL A 660 60.66 8.82 18.21
CA VAL A 660 60.53 7.36 18.32
C VAL A 660 60.72 6.90 19.77
N ALA A 661 61.68 7.48 20.50
CA ALA A 661 61.91 7.15 21.90
C ALA A 661 60.74 7.52 22.81
N VAL A 662 60.00 8.59 22.49
CA VAL A 662 58.77 8.96 23.21
C VAL A 662 57.70 7.90 23.00
N VAL A 663 57.51 7.41 21.77
CA VAL A 663 56.56 6.31 21.51
C VAL A 663 56.96 5.04 22.26
N ALA A 664 58.24 4.68 22.18
CA ALA A 664 58.77 3.52 22.88
C ALA A 664 58.58 3.62 24.40
N HIS A 665 58.92 4.75 25.02
CA HIS A 665 58.87 4.96 26.46
C HIS A 665 57.46 5.24 26.99
N ASP A 666 56.72 6.17 26.37
CA ASP A 666 55.46 6.68 26.89
C ASP A 666 54.26 5.81 26.50
N VAL A 667 54.27 5.23 25.30
CA VAL A 667 53.15 4.39 24.82
C VAL A 667 53.42 2.92 25.11
N TYR A 668 54.52 2.38 24.59
CA TYR A 668 54.81 0.94 24.69
C TYR A 668 55.46 0.50 25.99
N LYS A 669 55.94 1.44 26.82
CA LYS A 669 56.72 1.14 28.03
C LYS A 669 57.89 0.19 27.72
N ALA A 670 58.45 0.32 26.52
CA ALA A 670 59.50 -0.54 25.99
C ALA A 670 60.86 -0.19 26.58
N SER A 671 61.80 -1.14 26.51
CA SER A 671 63.17 -0.90 26.94
C SER A 671 63.92 0.03 25.96
N LYS A 672 65.01 0.63 26.44
CA LYS A 672 65.90 1.47 25.63
C LYS A 672 66.50 0.72 24.42
N GLU A 673 66.76 -0.58 24.57
CA GLU A 673 67.27 -1.43 23.47
C GLU A 673 66.20 -1.64 22.39
N ALA A 674 64.94 -1.81 22.79
CA ALA A 674 63.83 -1.92 21.85
C ALA A 674 63.59 -0.59 21.11
N ALA A 675 63.72 0.55 21.81
CA ALA A 675 63.64 1.88 21.21
C ALA A 675 64.73 2.11 20.16
N ALA A 676 65.99 1.75 20.45
CA ALA A 676 67.09 1.86 19.51
C ALA A 676 66.90 0.99 18.27
N LYS A 677 66.41 -0.25 18.43
CA LYS A 677 66.02 -1.10 17.31
C LYS A 677 64.90 -0.48 16.47
N ALA A 678 63.92 0.17 17.10
CA ALA A 678 62.87 0.87 16.36
C ALA A 678 63.41 2.02 15.50
N TYR A 679 64.34 2.85 16.01
CA TYR A 679 65.02 3.85 15.18
C TYR A 679 65.70 3.23 13.97
N ARG A 680 66.39 2.10 14.17
CA ARG A 680 67.09 1.39 13.09
C ARG A 680 66.11 0.83 12.06
N THR A 681 65.01 0.21 12.49
CA THR A 681 63.93 -0.27 11.61
C THR A 681 63.36 0.85 10.74
N LEU A 682 63.21 2.04 11.32
CA LEU A 682 62.70 3.24 10.65
C LEU A 682 63.76 3.96 9.78
N GLY A 683 64.99 3.44 9.71
CA GLY A 683 66.07 4.04 8.93
C GLY A 683 66.54 5.40 9.48
N LYS A 684 66.34 5.67 10.77
CA LYS A 684 66.81 6.90 11.41
C LYS A 684 68.30 6.74 11.77
N GLY A 685 69.09 7.78 11.54
CA GLY A 685 70.52 7.80 11.86
C GLY A 685 70.82 7.80 13.36
N ALA A 686 72.02 7.40 13.73
CA ALA A 686 72.46 7.27 15.13
C ALA A 686 72.33 8.58 15.92
N THR A 687 72.60 9.75 15.32
CA THR A 687 72.44 11.05 16.00
C THR A 687 71.00 11.32 16.42
N ALA A 688 70.01 10.98 15.58
CA ALA A 688 68.61 11.14 15.93
C ALA A 688 68.20 10.17 17.05
N ALA A 689 68.65 8.92 16.96
CA ALA A 689 68.44 7.91 17.99
C ALA A 689 69.08 8.34 19.33
N ALA A 690 70.31 8.84 19.31
CA ALA A 690 71.03 9.31 20.49
C ALA A 690 70.30 10.42 21.22
N ASN A 691 69.89 11.48 20.50
CA ASN A 691 69.14 12.58 21.09
C ASN A 691 67.83 12.13 21.74
N GLY A 692 67.04 11.30 21.04
CA GLY A 692 65.77 10.83 21.56
C GLY A 692 65.91 9.85 22.74
N LEU A 693 66.86 8.91 22.66
CA LEU A 693 67.13 7.95 23.73
C LEU A 693 67.67 8.65 24.99
N ALA A 694 68.59 9.60 24.83
CA ALA A 694 69.10 10.40 25.94
C ALA A 694 67.98 11.14 26.66
N ALA A 695 67.09 11.79 25.91
CA ALA A 695 65.99 12.57 26.46
C ALA A 695 64.90 11.70 27.11
N ALA A 696 64.47 10.62 26.47
CA ALA A 696 63.34 9.82 26.94
C ALA A 696 63.71 8.83 28.05
N TYR A 697 64.94 8.31 28.05
CA TYR A 697 65.41 7.28 28.99
C TYR A 697 66.46 7.80 29.99
N ASP A 698 66.76 9.10 29.97
CA ASP A 698 67.75 9.75 30.87
C ASP A 698 69.13 9.05 30.84
N LEU A 699 69.62 8.78 29.61
CA LEU A 699 70.87 8.05 29.40
C LEU A 699 72.06 9.00 29.28
N SER A 700 73.20 8.59 29.86
CA SER A 700 74.51 9.20 29.58
C SER A 700 74.99 8.86 28.17
N ALA A 701 76.02 9.57 27.70
CA ALA A 701 76.65 9.29 26.40
C ALA A 701 77.12 7.83 26.28
N GLU A 702 77.76 7.29 27.32
CA GLU A 702 78.14 5.88 27.41
C GLU A 702 76.94 4.93 27.29
N GLY A 703 75.87 5.20 28.04
CA GLY A 703 74.66 4.38 28.00
C GLY A 703 73.94 4.43 26.66
N VAL A 704 74.00 5.56 25.93
CA VAL A 704 73.49 5.67 24.57
C VAL A 704 74.36 4.88 23.59
N ALA A 705 75.69 4.99 23.67
CA ALA A 705 76.60 4.28 22.78
C ALA A 705 76.45 2.76 22.88
N GLN A 706 76.36 2.21 24.09
CA GLN A 706 76.08 0.78 24.36
C GLN A 706 74.75 0.33 23.74
N VAL A 707 73.72 1.16 23.85
CA VAL A 707 72.38 0.83 23.32
C VAL A 707 72.34 0.89 21.79
N LEU A 708 73.07 1.82 21.18
CA LEU A 708 73.17 1.94 19.73
C LEU A 708 74.00 0.79 19.12
N GLU A 709 75.09 0.38 19.78
CA GLU A 709 75.86 -0.82 19.42
C GLU A 709 74.95 -2.06 19.43
N GLY A 710 74.20 -2.27 20.52
CA GLY A 710 73.26 -3.40 20.63
C GLY A 710 72.10 -3.36 19.61
N ALA A 711 71.88 -2.22 18.95
CA ALA A 711 70.95 -2.05 17.84
C ALA A 711 71.61 -2.17 16.45
N ASN A 712 72.91 -2.47 16.38
CA ASN A 712 73.74 -2.59 15.18
C ASN A 712 73.88 -1.28 14.38
N TYR A 713 74.07 -0.16 15.08
CA TYR A 713 74.68 1.02 14.47
C TYR A 713 76.18 0.81 14.31
N ALA A 714 76.78 1.33 13.25
CA ALA A 714 78.22 1.25 13.07
C ALA A 714 78.95 2.22 14.01
N ALA A 715 80.19 1.90 14.38
CA ALA A 715 81.03 2.76 15.23
C ALA A 715 81.13 4.20 14.71
N GLU A 716 81.24 4.39 13.39
CA GLU A 716 81.27 5.71 12.74
C GLU A 716 79.98 6.50 12.99
N GLU A 717 78.82 5.85 12.83
CA GLU A 717 77.51 6.46 13.07
C GLU A 717 77.38 6.87 14.56
N VAL A 718 77.86 6.02 15.48
CA VAL A 718 77.80 6.29 16.93
C VAL A 718 78.78 7.39 17.33
N ALA A 719 79.99 7.43 16.76
CA ALA A 719 80.95 8.51 17.01
C ALA A 719 80.41 9.87 16.56
N GLU A 720 79.80 9.94 15.37
CA GLU A 720 79.12 11.14 14.88
C GLU A 720 77.97 11.55 15.82
N ALA A 721 77.25 10.58 16.39
CA ALA A 721 76.22 10.86 17.39
C ALA A 721 76.81 11.39 18.70
N MET A 722 77.95 10.87 19.17
CA MET A 722 78.64 11.36 20.36
C MET A 722 79.16 12.79 20.18
N GLU A 723 79.63 13.12 18.98
CA GLU A 723 80.01 14.49 18.61
C GLU A 723 78.80 15.41 18.61
N ASN A 724 77.75 15.05 17.89
CA ASN A 724 76.65 15.98 17.61
C ASN A 724 75.61 16.08 18.73
N ALA A 725 75.30 14.98 19.42
CA ALA A 725 74.28 14.95 20.48
C ALA A 725 74.86 15.32 21.85
N PHE A 726 76.10 14.92 22.14
CA PHE A 726 76.74 15.09 23.44
C PHE A 726 77.92 16.05 23.45
N ASN A 727 78.39 16.51 22.28
CA ASN A 727 79.52 17.41 22.15
C ASN A 727 80.78 16.88 22.86
N LEU A 728 81.02 15.56 22.72
CA LEU A 728 82.21 14.92 23.28
C LEU A 728 83.46 15.26 22.47
N THR A 729 84.61 15.33 23.15
CA THR A 729 85.92 15.43 22.49
C THR A 729 86.33 14.07 21.91
N VAL A 730 87.37 14.06 21.07
CA VAL A 730 87.89 12.83 20.44
C VAL A 730 88.27 11.78 21.48
N GLU A 731 88.91 12.19 22.57
CA GLU A 731 89.33 11.30 23.66
C GLU A 731 88.12 10.72 24.40
N ALA A 732 87.16 11.56 24.79
CA ALA A 732 85.95 11.11 25.49
C ALA A 732 85.07 10.22 24.60
N ALA A 733 85.04 10.46 23.29
CA ALA A 733 84.33 9.61 22.33
C ALA A 733 84.99 8.23 22.21
N ALA A 734 86.32 8.16 22.19
CA ALA A 734 87.06 6.90 22.14
C ALA A 734 86.79 6.04 23.40
N GLU A 735 86.80 6.65 24.60
CA GLU A 735 86.44 5.97 25.85
C GLU A 735 85.01 5.44 25.82
N VAL A 736 84.05 6.24 25.36
CA VAL A 736 82.64 5.85 25.28
C VAL A 736 82.41 4.72 24.27
N LEU A 737 83.11 4.71 23.14
CA LEU A 737 82.99 3.65 22.13
C LEU A 737 83.65 2.35 22.57
N GLU A 738 84.78 2.40 23.28
CA GLU A 738 85.39 1.22 23.91
C GLU A 738 84.45 0.63 24.97
N ALA A 739 83.91 1.47 25.86
CA ALA A 739 82.95 1.04 26.87
C ALA A 739 81.63 0.51 26.27
N ALA A 740 81.33 0.87 25.02
CA ALA A 740 80.22 0.32 24.25
C ALA A 740 80.53 -1.04 23.60
N GLY A 741 81.80 -1.43 23.53
CA GLY A 741 82.25 -2.74 23.03
C GLY A 741 82.71 -2.76 21.58
N TYR A 742 82.94 -1.61 20.95
CA TYR A 742 83.52 -1.56 19.60
C TYR A 742 84.98 -2.01 19.60
N ALA A 743 85.46 -2.55 18.48
CA ALA A 743 86.87 -2.90 18.34
C ALA A 743 87.74 -1.65 18.04
N ALA A 744 89.02 -1.70 18.40
CA ALA A 744 89.95 -0.58 18.18
C ALA A 744 90.00 -0.12 16.70
N GLU A 745 89.90 -1.05 15.75
CA GLU A 745 89.85 -0.73 14.31
C GLU A 745 88.62 0.10 13.96
N GLU A 746 87.45 -0.32 14.44
CA GLU A 746 86.18 0.37 14.21
C GLU A 746 86.16 1.75 14.87
N VAL A 747 86.73 1.87 16.08
CA VAL A 747 86.87 3.16 16.77
C VAL A 747 87.88 4.05 16.04
N GLY A 748 89.00 3.51 15.57
CA GLY A 748 89.99 4.25 14.79
C GLY A 748 89.41 4.83 13.50
N ASP A 749 88.63 4.02 12.76
CA ASP A 749 87.87 4.47 11.59
C ASP A 749 86.84 5.55 11.97
N ALA A 750 86.10 5.34 13.06
CA ALA A 750 85.08 6.28 13.52
C ALA A 750 85.65 7.64 13.94
N LEU A 751 86.76 7.67 14.66
CA LEU A 751 87.43 8.92 15.06
C LEU A 751 87.99 9.66 13.83
N LYS A 752 88.49 8.94 12.84
CA LYS A 752 88.93 9.52 11.57
C LYS A 752 87.75 10.12 10.81
N SER A 753 86.65 9.38 10.68
CA SER A 753 85.51 9.74 9.85
C SER A 753 84.65 10.86 10.47
N ALA A 754 84.33 10.76 11.77
CA ALA A 754 83.47 11.72 12.45
C ALA A 754 84.25 12.98 12.87
N TYR A 755 85.42 12.81 13.50
CA TYR A 755 86.17 13.92 14.12
C TYR A 755 87.32 14.50 13.28
N ASP A 756 87.57 13.96 12.08
CA ASP A 756 88.77 14.26 11.27
C ASP A 756 90.07 14.12 12.09
N ALA A 757 90.10 13.16 13.02
CA ALA A 757 91.23 12.96 13.91
C ALA A 757 92.46 12.53 13.11
N SER A 758 93.61 13.14 13.35
CA SER A 758 94.88 12.67 12.77
C SER A 758 95.31 11.33 13.40
N ALA A 759 96.12 10.54 12.69
CA ALA A 759 96.62 9.25 13.17
C ALA A 759 97.25 9.31 14.57
N ARG A 760 97.98 10.39 14.90
CA ARG A 760 98.55 10.59 16.25
C ARG A 760 97.49 10.82 17.33
N VAL A 761 96.49 11.64 17.02
CA VAL A 761 95.40 11.99 17.95
C VAL A 761 94.49 10.79 18.17
N ALA A 762 94.18 10.03 17.11
CA ALA A 762 93.43 8.78 17.24
C ALA A 762 94.19 7.73 18.06
N ALA A 763 95.51 7.58 17.85
CA ALA A 763 96.33 6.68 18.66
C ALA A 763 96.35 7.06 20.14
N GLU A 764 96.47 8.36 20.44
CA GLU A 764 96.42 8.89 21.81
C GLU A 764 95.05 8.63 22.46
N ALA A 765 93.96 8.90 21.75
CA ALA A 765 92.60 8.66 22.22
C ALA A 765 92.31 7.18 22.47
N LEU A 766 92.73 6.29 21.56
CA LEU A 766 92.57 4.83 21.71
C LEU A 766 93.39 4.27 22.89
N ASN A 767 94.61 4.77 23.09
CA ASN A 767 95.39 4.38 24.27
C ASN A 767 94.74 4.87 25.58
N HIS A 768 94.17 6.07 25.57
CA HIS A 768 93.45 6.59 26.73
C HIS A 768 92.20 5.78 27.06
N ALA A 769 91.49 5.32 26.02
CA ALA A 769 90.35 4.42 26.13
C ALA A 769 90.71 3.01 26.64
N GLY A 770 92.00 2.61 26.57
CA GLY A 770 92.51 1.38 27.18
C GLY A 770 92.85 0.26 26.21
N TYR A 771 92.86 0.50 24.90
CA TYR A 771 93.26 -0.50 23.90
C TYR A 771 94.75 -0.85 23.99
N ALA A 772 95.11 -2.08 23.64
CA ALA A 772 96.50 -2.52 23.57
C ALA A 772 97.22 -1.96 22.33
N ALA A 773 98.56 -1.86 22.40
CA ALA A 773 99.37 -1.30 21.32
C ALA A 773 99.19 -2.01 19.96
N GLU A 774 98.95 -3.33 19.97
CA GLU A 774 98.70 -4.14 18.78
C GLU A 774 97.36 -3.74 18.14
N GLU A 775 96.30 -3.63 18.93
CA GLU A 775 94.95 -3.25 18.48
C GLU A 775 94.93 -1.81 17.93
N VAL A 776 95.60 -0.87 18.61
CA VAL A 776 95.74 0.51 18.12
C VAL A 776 96.60 0.55 16.86
N GLY A 777 97.67 -0.24 16.80
CA GLY A 777 98.52 -0.35 15.63
C GLY A 777 97.77 -0.87 14.40
N ASP A 778 96.97 -1.92 14.57
CA ASP A 778 96.13 -2.50 13.52
C ASP A 778 95.05 -1.51 13.07
N ALA A 779 94.43 -0.78 14.01
CA ALA A 779 93.51 0.31 13.70
C ALA A 779 94.16 1.40 12.85
N LEU A 780 95.38 1.84 13.19
CA LEU A 780 96.11 2.84 12.41
C LEU A 780 96.47 2.33 11.00
N LYS A 781 96.85 1.06 10.90
CA LYS A 781 97.14 0.43 9.60
C LYS A 781 95.90 0.34 8.73
N SER A 782 94.76 -0.06 9.31
CA SER A 782 93.49 -0.19 8.60
C SER A 782 92.91 1.18 8.23
N ALA A 783 92.60 1.99 9.25
CA ALA A 783 91.88 3.25 9.10
C ALA A 783 92.69 4.33 8.37
N TYR A 784 93.98 4.46 8.69
CA TYR A 784 94.83 5.52 8.14
C TYR A 784 95.74 5.06 7.01
N ASN A 785 95.72 3.77 6.65
CA ASN A 785 96.68 3.17 5.73
C ASN A 785 98.13 3.52 6.16
N ALA A 786 98.38 3.51 7.48
CA ALA A 786 99.65 3.95 8.04
C ALA A 786 100.79 3.04 7.55
N SER A 787 101.92 3.64 7.17
CA SER A 787 103.17 2.88 7.01
C SER A 787 103.72 2.48 8.38
N ALA A 788 104.63 1.51 8.43
CA ALA A 788 105.28 1.10 9.66
C ALA A 788 105.92 2.28 10.44
N ASP A 789 106.51 3.24 9.73
CA ASP A 789 107.07 4.47 10.34
C ASP A 789 105.99 5.36 10.97
N VAL A 790 104.86 5.54 10.28
CA VAL A 790 103.74 6.38 10.75
C VAL A 790 103.04 5.72 11.94
N ALA A 791 102.82 4.40 11.88
CA ALA A 791 102.22 3.65 12.99
C ALA A 791 103.12 3.67 14.23
N ALA A 792 104.43 3.45 14.07
CA ALA A 792 105.38 3.47 15.18
C ALA A 792 105.47 4.85 15.85
N ASP A 793 105.48 5.92 15.06
CA ASP A 793 105.49 7.31 15.54
C ASP A 793 104.18 7.66 16.28
N ALA A 794 103.02 7.26 15.75
CA ALA A 794 101.73 7.48 16.40
C ALA A 794 101.59 6.68 17.71
N LEU A 795 102.01 5.41 17.75
CA LEU A 795 101.99 4.59 18.96
C LEU A 795 102.96 5.13 20.03
N LYS A 796 104.15 5.61 19.62
CA LYS A 796 105.07 6.28 20.55
C LYS A 796 104.46 7.55 21.12
N TYR A 797 103.84 8.35 20.27
CA TYR A 797 103.18 9.59 20.64
C TYR A 797 102.05 9.32 21.65
N ALA A 798 101.26 8.27 21.42
CA ALA A 798 100.20 7.81 22.33
C ALA A 798 100.71 7.34 23.70
N GLY A 799 101.99 6.93 23.80
CA GLY A 799 102.64 6.60 25.06
C GLY A 799 103.10 5.15 25.22
N TYR A 800 102.93 4.30 24.21
CA TYR A 800 103.33 2.89 24.29
C TYR A 800 104.85 2.69 24.42
N GLY A 801 105.24 1.62 25.09
CA GLY A 801 106.62 1.21 25.28
C GLY A 801 107.27 0.66 24.01
N VAL A 802 108.62 0.66 23.99
CA VAL A 802 109.39 0.15 22.83
C VAL A 802 109.13 -1.33 22.54
N GLY A 803 108.78 -2.11 23.56
CA GLY A 803 108.50 -3.53 23.43
C GLY A 803 107.16 -3.75 22.74
N GLU A 804 106.11 -3.11 23.24
CA GLU A 804 104.75 -3.21 22.70
C GLU A 804 104.67 -2.77 21.23
N VAL A 805 105.31 -1.65 20.89
CA VAL A 805 105.37 -1.18 19.49
C VAL A 805 106.27 -2.07 18.63
N GLY A 806 107.35 -2.60 19.22
CA GLY A 806 108.26 -3.49 18.52
C GLY A 806 107.63 -4.83 18.15
N ASP A 807 106.86 -5.42 19.07
CA ASP A 807 106.13 -6.68 18.89
C ASP A 807 105.06 -6.50 17.80
N PHE A 808 104.25 -5.43 17.88
CA PHE A 808 103.29 -5.07 16.83
C PHE A 808 103.94 -4.91 15.43
N LEU A 809 105.05 -4.15 15.32
CA LEU A 809 105.72 -3.94 14.03
C LEU A 809 106.26 -5.24 13.43
N GLN A 810 106.67 -6.17 14.30
CA GLN A 810 107.10 -7.49 13.88
C GLN A 810 105.92 -8.33 13.38
N ASP A 811 104.83 -8.37 14.13
CA ASP A 811 103.69 -9.26 13.84
C ASP A 811 102.84 -8.73 12.67
N THR A 812 102.56 -7.43 12.63
CA THR A 812 101.66 -6.82 11.64
C THR A 812 102.37 -6.39 10.34
N TYR A 813 103.63 -5.96 10.40
CA TYR A 813 104.40 -5.51 9.22
C TYR A 813 105.53 -6.47 8.82
N GLY A 814 105.76 -7.55 9.58
CA GLY A 814 106.82 -8.52 9.29
C GLY A 814 108.23 -7.96 9.44
N LEU A 815 108.40 -6.87 10.20
CA LEU A 815 109.70 -6.22 10.36
C LEU A 815 110.57 -6.98 11.37
N ALA A 816 111.80 -7.27 11.00
CA ALA A 816 112.79 -7.90 11.87
C ALA A 816 114.16 -7.25 11.73
N GLY A 817 115.03 -7.48 12.71
CA GLY A 817 116.43 -7.07 12.68
C GLY A 817 116.63 -5.56 12.47
N ASP A 818 117.41 -5.18 11.46
CA ASP A 818 117.76 -3.78 11.18
C ASP A 818 116.56 -2.94 10.70
N GLY A 819 115.57 -3.57 10.05
CA GLY A 819 114.34 -2.89 9.62
C GLY A 819 113.50 -2.42 10.81
N LEU A 820 113.24 -3.34 11.76
CA LEU A 820 112.55 -3.04 13.02
C LEU A 820 113.32 -1.99 13.85
N LYS A 821 114.65 -2.12 13.92
CA LYS A 821 115.53 -1.15 14.60
C LYS A 821 115.44 0.25 14.00
N THR A 822 115.37 0.35 12.68
CA THR A 822 115.31 1.63 11.96
C THR A 822 113.99 2.34 12.22
N VAL A 823 112.87 1.63 12.10
CA VAL A 823 111.52 2.17 12.35
C VAL A 823 111.37 2.62 13.81
N LEU A 824 111.78 1.81 14.79
CA LEU A 824 111.70 2.16 16.22
C LEU A 824 112.57 3.38 16.59
N ARG A 825 113.78 3.49 16.02
CA ARG A 825 114.61 4.69 16.21
C ARG A 825 114.04 5.90 15.49
N GLY A 826 113.42 5.70 14.32
CA GLY A 826 112.73 6.74 13.54
C GLY A 826 111.54 7.35 14.28
N ALA A 827 110.79 6.51 15.01
CA ALA A 827 109.71 6.93 15.91
C ALA A 827 110.21 7.64 17.20
N GLY A 828 111.52 7.65 17.46
CA GLY A 828 112.13 8.40 18.56
C GLY A 828 112.38 7.62 19.86
N TYR A 829 112.30 6.29 19.86
CA TYR A 829 112.71 5.48 21.02
C TYR A 829 114.22 5.57 21.26
N ALA A 830 114.64 5.56 22.53
CA ALA A 830 116.05 5.69 22.85
C ALA A 830 116.84 4.48 22.36
N ALA A 831 118.03 4.72 21.80
CA ALA A 831 118.86 3.67 21.20
C ALA A 831 119.12 2.47 22.13
N LYS A 832 119.24 2.73 23.45
CA LYS A 832 119.43 1.69 24.49
C LYS A 832 118.18 0.83 24.72
N GLU A 833 116.99 1.42 24.62
CA GLU A 833 115.73 0.73 24.82
C GLU A 833 115.44 -0.20 23.63
N VAL A 834 115.68 0.30 22.41
CA VAL A 834 115.58 -0.50 21.16
C VAL A 834 116.59 -1.66 21.16
N GLU A 835 117.83 -1.42 21.57
CA GLU A 835 118.86 -2.47 21.65
C GLU A 835 118.54 -3.53 22.71
N LYS A 836 117.97 -3.13 23.85
CA LYS A 836 117.53 -4.05 24.90
C LYS A 836 116.39 -4.95 24.39
N PHE A 837 115.36 -4.36 23.79
CA PHE A 837 114.24 -5.09 23.22
C PHE A 837 114.66 -6.09 22.14
N LEU A 838 115.44 -5.67 21.14
CA LEU A 838 115.92 -6.56 20.07
C LEU A 838 116.78 -7.72 20.58
N LYS A 839 117.50 -7.51 21.69
CA LYS A 839 118.26 -8.58 22.34
C LYS A 839 117.33 -9.58 23.02
N ASP A 840 116.30 -9.10 23.72
CA ASP A 840 115.31 -9.95 24.39
C ASP A 840 114.52 -10.78 23.36
N VAL A 841 114.14 -10.19 22.21
CA VAL A 841 113.52 -10.90 21.06
C VAL A 841 114.47 -11.92 20.43
N GLY A 842 115.72 -11.54 20.16
CA GLY A 842 116.73 -12.45 19.60
C GLY A 842 117.01 -13.65 20.50
N GLN A 843 116.99 -13.44 21.81
CA GLN A 843 117.21 -14.48 22.82
C GLN A 843 116.00 -15.45 22.93
N PHE A 844 114.78 -14.96 22.76
CA PHE A 844 113.57 -15.80 22.65
C PHE A 844 113.62 -16.76 21.45
N PHE A 845 114.07 -16.30 20.27
CA PHE A 845 114.24 -17.15 19.09
C PHE A 845 115.37 -18.18 19.26
N GLU A 846 116.49 -17.80 19.89
CA GLU A 846 117.56 -18.75 20.22
C GLU A 846 117.11 -19.84 21.21
N ASP A 847 116.19 -19.53 22.13
CA ASP A 847 115.68 -20.49 23.11
C ASP A 847 114.53 -21.37 22.59
N ASN A 848 113.69 -20.88 21.65
CA ASN A 848 112.51 -21.60 21.15
C ASN A 848 112.66 -22.26 19.77
N LEU A 849 113.65 -21.90 18.94
CA LEU A 849 113.93 -22.53 17.64
C LEU A 849 115.23 -23.36 17.62
N ASN A 850 115.84 -23.59 18.78
CA ASN A 850 117.00 -24.45 18.89
C ASN A 850 116.58 -25.93 19.02
N PRO A 851 116.76 -26.78 18.00
CA PRO A 851 116.37 -28.19 18.04
C PRO A 851 117.13 -29.02 19.08
N THR A 852 118.15 -28.47 19.75
CA THR A 852 118.82 -29.14 20.88
C THR A 852 118.09 -28.99 22.22
N LYS A 853 116.98 -28.23 22.28
CA LYS A 853 116.16 -28.02 23.49
C LYS A 853 114.72 -28.57 23.40
N TRP A 854 114.31 -29.16 22.26
CA TRP A 854 113.00 -29.83 22.08
C TRP A 854 113.07 -31.34 22.37
#